data_AF-A0A4S3ZP92-F1
#
_entry.id   AF-A0A4S3ZP92-F1
#
_cell.length_a   1.000
_cell.length_b   1.000
_cell.length_c   1.000
_cell.angle_alpha   90.00
_cell.angle_beta   90.00
_cell.angle_gamma   90.00
#
_symmetry.space_group_name_H-M   'P 1'
#
loop_
_entity.id
_entity.type
_entity.pdbx_description
1 polymer ?
#
loop_
_entity_poly.entity_id
_entity_poly.type
_entity_poly.pdbx_seq_one_letter_code
_entity_poly.pdbx_strand_id
1 'polypeptide(L)'
;MNTKLDSITTQYRKFNVNQALTEGQLNEFIDYFEDQDRLSRTRLSGVGIGCGFETGLLADTAARISVVNPNHQQQVQQAFRYITISQGVGITTDGDLITLRQNIPGSRSKEVKIDEAEKKYAYYRPYLDTYKYKHFYSGNTQMPLLELFTEDDYTTLVGNGATATAFHPVSELQQEVRNKVVILYLESYSNEESPCQDVDCDNNGAEQVSDLKVLLANRSDLDFYSLNSNAYDSIYQQYNNYELLYNQLKNIEVPRVILDRSVTTELALRTKFQNAIQSGTLISDLDSSFNDIAEMFDITMDFGGLDLRGKLDQVLNTTPYDYQYRYDLLKDLVDTYNEIKGLVLHLKSECCPDINAFQKHLMLGLVGAPLNIGDHTVYRHSFYNAPITTNEDENKEKLISLANRFTQKLKNFQSFKGPIVITPSNTGVALSEKAIPFYYNVNLDLLKKWNFEKTKNYKETYNLSYHKTNLATDDFIRNPLLYNMDHNDFYRVEGFVGMPYTIAMQNINALRDKYGLAFKVSGLSLEKSTSRSLNATVTTATAATATVATAATTGAVTARMNGLDNVTAAQADASSIASAASPSDGSTVPDTPVLPVGPELTTISIKDLRAQLVSISSDISNQVNAQQTLRTISGLDNQLKLLNTIDFKAVADSGISIVTQTAKEEKVDTEFLGDFLDLKSGLEHGGGVPFGGTLYLIYRSEEHNAVLADFALPYLCCSKKDPVFMALPSAKLCQNDAKVPFTIIPLDGDIKANIAGREVKVVTKTAGQNFFDPSLVAAADLGKTISFTVNDDPVEAKMIVHALPNVTVTASEPIHGEVPDHPDAEVTFTVAGTLTNLTYVMDFGDGKKSSGAVPSDGKIRNTYKLVAGQEETFRPTITISNPNSCSKKYDLKPIVIKGQTTVKCLSGLEVTIQYHDTKGPCPGGHACNSARFKLLANSIQLGSAANGSNIVNLNNGSAALQPGQSYGDGETSGRSRKWTYSISAAEAQAIVAANQPNDGFISFSLVCADSSCHSGVAWTTLKLDGAVIYNGCPKNNFLTINPCTGEIKK
;
A
#
# COMPACT_ATOMS: atom_id res chain seq x y z
N MET A 1 -39.99 20.76 -58.33
CA MET A 1 -39.99 19.91 -57.13
C MET A 1 -40.92 20.55 -56.11
N ASN A 2 -41.73 19.77 -55.41
CA ASN A 2 -42.62 20.28 -54.37
C ASN A 2 -41.96 20.11 -52.99
N THR A 3 -41.46 21.22 -52.46
CA THR A 3 -41.07 21.40 -51.05
C THR A 3 -42.30 21.92 -50.29
N LYS A 4 -42.63 21.29 -49.16
CA LYS A 4 -43.87 21.57 -48.44
C LYS A 4 -43.70 22.63 -47.35
N LEU A 5 -42.55 22.68 -46.70
CA LEU A 5 -42.26 23.65 -45.63
C LEU A 5 -41.68 24.99 -46.14
N ASP A 6 -41.54 25.19 -47.45
CA ASP A 6 -41.15 26.49 -48.02
C ASP A 6 -42.22 27.57 -47.79
N SER A 7 -43.49 27.17 -47.66
CA SER A 7 -44.61 28.04 -47.31
C SER A 7 -45.57 27.32 -46.38
N ILE A 8 -45.90 27.91 -45.23
CA ILE A 8 -46.72 27.29 -44.19
C ILE A 8 -48.13 27.88 -44.19
N THR A 9 -49.14 27.02 -44.24
CA THR A 9 -50.55 27.37 -44.09
C THR A 9 -50.86 27.60 -42.61
N THR A 10 -51.31 28.80 -42.24
CA THR A 10 -51.51 29.21 -40.84
C THR A 10 -52.97 29.21 -40.37
N GLN A 11 -53.92 29.02 -41.28
CA GLN A 11 -55.35 29.03 -40.99
C GLN A 11 -56.09 28.04 -41.89
N TYR A 12 -57.21 27.51 -41.40
CA TYR A 12 -58.15 26.71 -42.18
C TYR A 12 -59.59 27.12 -41.89
N ARG A 13 -60.50 26.85 -42.82
CA ARG A 13 -61.94 27.14 -42.66
C ARG A 13 -62.69 25.95 -42.07
N LYS A 14 -63.52 26.19 -41.05
CA LYS A 14 -64.48 25.20 -40.54
C LYS A 14 -65.72 25.14 -41.45
N PHE A 15 -66.20 23.94 -41.74
CA PHE A 15 -67.38 23.73 -42.58
C PHE A 15 -68.68 24.18 -41.89
N ASN A 16 -69.54 24.89 -42.63
CA ASN A 16 -70.89 25.25 -42.22
C ASN A 16 -71.93 24.30 -42.83
N VAL A 17 -73.09 24.19 -42.17
CA VAL A 17 -74.21 23.40 -42.68
C VAL A 17 -74.67 23.96 -44.05
N ASN A 18 -74.88 23.07 -45.02
CA ASN A 18 -75.26 23.39 -46.41
C ASN A 18 -74.26 24.24 -47.20
N GLN A 19 -72.99 24.30 -46.78
CA GLN A 19 -71.93 25.00 -47.51
C GLN A 19 -71.52 24.22 -48.77
N ALA A 20 -71.41 24.91 -49.91
CA ALA A 20 -70.69 24.41 -51.08
C ALA A 20 -69.18 24.68 -50.91
N LEU A 21 -68.33 23.66 -51.06
CA LEU A 21 -66.88 23.75 -50.89
C LEU A 21 -66.17 23.94 -52.22
N THR A 22 -65.16 24.81 -52.26
CA THR A 22 -64.24 24.93 -53.39
C THR A 22 -62.99 24.08 -53.19
N GLU A 23 -62.29 23.72 -54.27
CA GLU A 23 -60.99 23.01 -54.19
C GLU A 23 -60.00 23.72 -53.26
N GLY A 24 -59.88 25.05 -53.36
CA GLY A 24 -58.98 25.83 -52.51
C GLY A 24 -59.34 25.74 -51.02
N GLN A 25 -60.62 25.58 -50.67
CA GLN A 25 -61.04 25.39 -49.27
C GLN A 25 -60.72 24.00 -48.75
N LEU A 26 -60.74 22.98 -49.60
CA LEU A 26 -60.37 21.60 -49.24
C LEU A 26 -58.85 21.44 -49.16
N ASN A 27 -58.12 21.97 -50.13
CA ASN A 27 -56.66 21.90 -50.15
C ASN A 27 -56.06 22.71 -49.00
N GLU A 28 -56.57 23.91 -48.68
CA GLU A 28 -56.14 24.68 -47.50
C GLU A 28 -56.27 23.88 -46.19
N PHE A 29 -57.35 23.11 -46.04
CA PHE A 29 -57.53 22.23 -44.88
C PHE A 29 -56.46 21.13 -44.84
N ILE A 30 -56.20 20.46 -45.97
CA ILE A 30 -55.19 19.40 -46.06
C ILE A 30 -53.78 19.97 -45.81
N ASP A 31 -53.43 21.06 -46.48
CA ASP A 31 -52.13 21.72 -46.36
C ASP A 31 -51.87 22.15 -44.91
N TYR A 32 -52.86 22.74 -44.23
CA TYR A 32 -52.72 23.10 -42.82
C TYR A 32 -52.33 21.91 -41.93
N PHE A 33 -53.02 20.77 -42.04
CA PHE A 33 -52.71 19.60 -41.22
C PHE A 33 -51.41 18.90 -41.65
N GLU A 34 -51.10 18.87 -42.93
CA GLU A 34 -49.82 18.36 -43.45
C GLU A 34 -48.64 19.18 -42.90
N ASP A 35 -48.76 20.51 -42.92
CA ASP A 35 -47.76 21.43 -42.38
C ASP A 35 -47.57 21.23 -40.88
N GLN A 36 -48.66 21.13 -40.10
CA GLN A 36 -48.59 20.89 -38.66
C GLN A 36 -47.94 19.54 -38.34
N ASP A 37 -48.23 18.49 -39.10
CA ASP A 37 -47.63 17.15 -38.92
C ASP A 37 -46.12 17.15 -39.23
N ARG A 38 -45.71 17.78 -40.34
CA ARG A 38 -44.30 17.94 -40.72
C ARG A 38 -43.52 18.78 -39.73
N LEU A 39 -44.08 19.90 -39.26
CA LEU A 39 -43.49 20.74 -38.23
C LEU A 39 -43.37 19.99 -36.90
N SER A 40 -44.39 19.21 -36.53
CA SER A 40 -44.35 18.40 -35.30
C SER A 40 -43.21 17.38 -35.34
N ARG A 41 -43.01 16.67 -36.47
CA ARG A 41 -41.88 15.75 -36.65
C ARG A 41 -40.53 16.46 -36.53
N THR A 42 -40.33 17.50 -37.32
CA THR A 42 -39.01 18.17 -37.44
C THR A 42 -38.62 18.97 -36.19
N ARG A 43 -39.58 19.56 -35.47
CA ARG A 43 -39.31 20.45 -34.32
C ARG A 43 -39.43 19.77 -32.96
N LEU A 44 -40.20 18.67 -32.84
CA LEU A 44 -40.40 17.98 -31.56
C LEU A 44 -39.70 16.62 -31.48
N SER A 45 -39.36 16.00 -32.62
CA SER A 45 -38.59 14.75 -32.64
C SER A 45 -37.16 14.99 -33.07
N GLY A 46 -36.96 15.52 -34.27
CA GLY A 46 -35.65 15.72 -34.88
C GLY A 46 -35.64 15.36 -36.37
N VAL A 47 -34.46 15.42 -36.97
CA VAL A 47 -34.23 15.16 -38.41
C VAL A 47 -33.02 14.22 -38.61
N GLY A 48 -32.90 13.62 -39.79
CA GLY A 48 -31.85 12.67 -40.13
C GLY A 48 -32.25 11.21 -39.95
N ILE A 49 -31.28 10.31 -39.81
CA ILE A 49 -31.52 8.85 -39.76
C ILE A 49 -31.77 8.42 -38.32
N GLY A 50 -32.99 7.97 -38.02
CA GLY A 50 -33.36 7.47 -36.68
C GLY A 50 -32.85 6.06 -36.39
N CYS A 51 -32.97 5.14 -37.35
CA CYS A 51 -32.38 3.79 -37.26
C CYS A 51 -32.24 3.12 -38.64
N GLY A 52 -31.43 2.05 -38.70
CA GLY A 52 -31.30 1.21 -39.88
C GLY A 52 -30.59 1.89 -41.05
N PHE A 53 -31.01 1.58 -42.28
CA PHE A 53 -30.33 2.00 -43.51
C PHE A 53 -28.83 1.65 -43.53
N GLU A 54 -28.49 0.46 -43.05
CA GLU A 54 -27.15 -0.10 -43.14
C GLU A 54 -26.88 -0.51 -44.58
N THR A 55 -25.78 -0.04 -45.14
CA THR A 55 -25.38 -0.41 -46.49
C THR A 55 -24.42 -1.60 -46.46
N GLY A 56 -24.50 -2.47 -47.47
CA GLY A 56 -23.66 -3.65 -47.56
C GLY A 56 -23.44 -4.12 -48.98
N LEU A 57 -22.57 -5.11 -49.11
CA LEU A 57 -22.31 -5.81 -50.37
C LEU A 57 -22.60 -7.31 -50.17
N LEU A 58 -23.35 -7.91 -51.09
CA LEU A 58 -23.65 -9.34 -51.10
C LEU A 58 -23.10 -10.01 -52.37
N ALA A 59 -22.50 -11.18 -52.18
CA ALA A 59 -22.18 -12.12 -53.25
C ALA A 59 -23.39 -13.03 -53.60
N ASP A 60 -23.27 -13.83 -54.66
CA ASP A 60 -24.31 -14.79 -55.10
C ASP A 60 -24.70 -15.81 -54.02
N THR A 61 -23.81 -16.11 -53.07
CA THR A 61 -23.99 -17.14 -52.04
C THR A 61 -24.62 -16.63 -50.72
N ALA A 62 -25.24 -15.44 -50.74
CA ALA A 62 -25.90 -14.80 -49.57
C ALA A 62 -24.98 -14.44 -48.39
N ALA A 63 -23.66 -14.54 -48.53
CA ALA A 63 -22.72 -14.05 -47.53
C ALA A 63 -22.51 -12.53 -47.68
N ARG A 64 -22.73 -11.77 -46.60
CA ARG A 64 -22.33 -10.35 -46.52
C ARG A 64 -20.81 -10.25 -46.58
N ILE A 65 -20.32 -9.42 -47.50
CA ILE A 65 -18.90 -9.14 -47.62
C ILE A 65 -18.54 -8.16 -46.50
N SER A 66 -17.71 -8.62 -45.57
CA SER A 66 -17.19 -7.76 -44.50
C SER A 66 -16.27 -6.71 -45.11
N VAL A 67 -16.70 -5.45 -45.12
CA VAL A 67 -15.86 -4.33 -45.56
C VAL A 67 -15.00 -3.90 -44.38
N VAL A 68 -13.83 -4.52 -44.26
CA VAL A 68 -12.85 -4.12 -43.25
C VAL A 68 -12.24 -2.79 -43.69
N ASN A 69 -12.67 -1.70 -43.03
CA ASN A 69 -12.11 -0.36 -43.07
C ASN A 69 -12.04 0.32 -44.47
N PRO A 70 -12.94 1.29 -44.77
CA PRO A 70 -12.94 2.01 -46.05
C PRO A 70 -11.61 2.74 -46.37
N ASN A 71 -10.78 3.02 -45.36
CA ASN A 71 -9.51 3.72 -45.51
C ASN A 71 -8.30 2.79 -45.71
N HIS A 72 -8.45 1.48 -45.52
CA HIS A 72 -7.41 0.51 -45.84
C HIS A 72 -7.64 -0.06 -47.24
N GLN A 73 -6.76 0.29 -48.17
CA GLN A 73 -6.75 -0.21 -49.57
C GLN A 73 -6.48 -1.72 -49.70
N GLN A 74 -6.51 -2.52 -48.62
CA GLN A 74 -6.31 -3.96 -48.70
C GLN A 74 -7.58 -4.67 -49.19
N GLN A 75 -7.66 -4.72 -50.52
CA GLN A 75 -8.27 -5.71 -51.41
C GLN A 75 -9.56 -6.38 -50.94
N VAL A 76 -10.69 -5.87 -51.44
CA VAL A 76 -11.79 -6.78 -51.82
C VAL A 76 -11.31 -7.59 -53.01
N GLN A 77 -10.90 -8.83 -52.77
CA GLN A 77 -10.79 -9.83 -53.85
C GLN A 77 -12.14 -10.52 -54.13
N GLN A 78 -13.18 -10.23 -53.33
CA GLN A 78 -14.47 -10.94 -53.43
C GLN A 78 -15.45 -10.18 -54.33
N ALA A 79 -15.83 -10.80 -55.45
CA ALA A 79 -16.87 -10.30 -56.34
C ALA A 79 -18.20 -10.16 -55.58
N PHE A 80 -18.91 -9.06 -55.81
CA PHE A 80 -20.27 -8.84 -55.31
C PHE A 80 -21.25 -8.79 -56.50
N ARG A 81 -22.52 -9.10 -56.22
CA ARG A 81 -23.62 -9.00 -57.19
C ARG A 81 -24.65 -7.96 -56.79
N TYR A 82 -24.82 -7.72 -55.48
CA TYR A 82 -25.84 -6.81 -54.98
C TYR A 82 -25.25 -5.77 -54.04
N ILE A 83 -25.77 -4.55 -54.12
CA ILE A 83 -25.70 -3.56 -53.04
C ILE A 83 -26.93 -3.76 -52.18
N THR A 84 -26.75 -3.84 -50.87
CA THR A 84 -27.85 -4.01 -49.92
C THR A 84 -28.06 -2.79 -49.07
N ILE A 85 -29.33 -2.53 -48.73
CA ILE A 85 -29.70 -1.51 -47.75
C ILE A 85 -30.70 -2.15 -46.80
N SER A 86 -30.40 -2.17 -45.50
CA SER A 86 -31.36 -2.61 -44.49
C SER A 86 -32.55 -1.65 -44.44
N GLN A 87 -33.70 -2.14 -43.97
CA GLN A 87 -34.79 -1.25 -43.60
C GLN A 87 -34.33 -0.24 -42.54
N GLY A 88 -34.98 0.91 -42.52
CA GLY A 88 -34.69 1.98 -41.59
C GLY A 88 -35.77 3.06 -41.64
N VAL A 89 -35.58 4.05 -40.80
CA VAL A 89 -36.43 5.24 -40.76
C VAL A 89 -35.57 6.49 -40.68
N GLY A 90 -35.96 7.50 -41.43
CA GLY A 90 -35.35 8.82 -41.34
C GLY A 90 -36.33 9.92 -41.68
N ILE A 91 -36.00 11.13 -41.26
CA ILE A 91 -36.84 12.32 -41.44
C ILE A 91 -36.00 13.38 -42.15
N THR A 92 -36.48 13.91 -43.28
CA THR A 92 -35.80 15.02 -43.96
C THR A 92 -36.08 16.36 -43.27
N THR A 93 -35.35 17.41 -43.64
CA THR A 93 -35.62 18.76 -43.11
C THR A 93 -36.91 19.39 -43.66
N ASP A 94 -37.53 18.82 -44.71
CA ASP A 94 -38.88 19.15 -45.16
C ASP A 94 -39.97 18.31 -44.44
N GLY A 95 -39.58 17.49 -43.46
CA GLY A 95 -40.48 16.67 -42.65
C GLY A 95 -41.01 15.42 -43.35
N ASP A 96 -40.36 14.98 -44.44
CA ASP A 96 -40.69 13.72 -45.10
C ASP A 96 -40.21 12.53 -44.28
N LEU A 97 -41.09 11.54 -44.09
CA LEU A 97 -40.74 10.26 -43.49
C LEU A 97 -40.23 9.31 -44.59
N ILE A 98 -38.96 8.91 -44.50
CA ILE A 98 -38.32 7.99 -45.43
C ILE A 98 -38.24 6.60 -44.82
N THR A 99 -38.73 5.61 -45.56
CA THR A 99 -38.59 4.17 -45.33
C THR A 99 -38.41 3.47 -46.68
N LEU A 100 -37.69 2.35 -46.72
CA LEU A 100 -37.62 1.56 -47.96
C LEU A 100 -39.01 0.98 -48.28
N ARG A 101 -39.48 1.23 -49.50
CA ARG A 101 -40.84 0.87 -49.95
C ARG A 101 -40.81 0.10 -51.26
N GLN A 102 -41.67 -0.89 -51.43
CA GLN A 102 -41.84 -1.67 -52.66
C GLN A 102 -43.26 -1.51 -53.20
N ASN A 103 -43.40 -1.27 -54.50
CA ASN A 103 -44.71 -1.21 -55.15
C ASN A 103 -45.39 -2.58 -55.08
N ILE A 104 -46.70 -2.60 -54.80
CA ILE A 104 -47.49 -3.83 -54.82
C ILE A 104 -47.92 -4.12 -56.27
N PRO A 105 -47.42 -5.19 -56.93
CA PRO A 105 -47.76 -5.46 -58.32
C PRO A 105 -49.26 -5.67 -58.51
N GLY A 106 -49.86 -4.98 -59.49
CA GLY A 106 -51.28 -5.11 -59.83
C GLY A 106 -52.26 -4.43 -58.88
N SER A 107 -51.78 -3.64 -57.91
CA SER A 107 -52.66 -2.85 -57.04
C SER A 107 -53.40 -1.75 -57.82
N ARG A 108 -54.70 -1.57 -57.55
CA ARG A 108 -55.55 -0.52 -58.17
C ARG A 108 -55.33 0.87 -57.57
N SER A 109 -54.90 0.91 -56.32
CA SER A 109 -54.41 2.07 -55.57
C SER A 109 -52.87 2.04 -55.60
N LYS A 110 -52.20 3.20 -55.73
CA LYS A 110 -50.73 3.31 -55.71
C LYS A 110 -50.16 3.01 -54.31
N GLU A 111 -50.30 1.76 -53.88
CA GLU A 111 -49.92 1.27 -52.56
C GLU A 111 -48.52 0.67 -52.57
N VAL A 112 -47.83 0.84 -51.43
CA VAL A 112 -46.48 0.33 -51.21
C VAL A 112 -46.39 -0.50 -49.93
N LYS A 113 -45.47 -1.46 -49.92
CA LYS A 113 -45.15 -2.33 -48.79
C LYS A 113 -43.83 -1.89 -48.14
N ILE A 114 -43.74 -1.99 -46.80
CA ILE A 114 -42.59 -1.51 -45.99
C ILE A 114 -41.97 -2.64 -45.13
N ASP A 115 -42.42 -3.90 -45.28
CA ASP A 115 -42.08 -5.01 -44.38
C ASP A 115 -40.81 -5.81 -44.74
N GLU A 116 -40.02 -5.35 -45.71
CA GLU A 116 -38.76 -6.00 -46.08
C GLU A 116 -37.63 -5.54 -45.17
N ALA A 117 -36.97 -6.47 -44.46
CA ALA A 117 -35.86 -6.15 -43.56
C ALA A 117 -34.59 -5.65 -44.30
N GLU A 118 -34.42 -6.01 -45.57
CA GLU A 118 -33.28 -5.61 -46.41
C GLU A 118 -33.67 -5.65 -47.89
N LYS A 119 -33.31 -4.60 -48.65
CA LYS A 119 -33.44 -4.55 -50.12
C LYS A 119 -32.13 -4.83 -50.82
N LYS A 120 -32.21 -5.52 -51.97
CA LYS A 120 -31.07 -5.91 -52.82
C LYS A 120 -31.16 -5.25 -54.19
N TYR A 121 -30.19 -4.40 -54.49
CA TYR A 121 -30.10 -3.69 -55.76
C TYR A 121 -29.08 -4.39 -56.67
N ALA A 122 -29.52 -4.73 -57.88
CA ALA A 122 -28.75 -5.52 -58.85
C ALA A 122 -28.28 -4.70 -60.06
N TYR A 123 -28.99 -3.62 -60.38
CA TYR A 123 -28.72 -2.78 -61.55
C TYR A 123 -28.61 -1.30 -61.18
N TYR A 124 -27.95 -0.54 -62.03
CA TYR A 124 -27.92 0.92 -61.98
C TYR A 124 -28.03 1.54 -63.38
N ARG A 125 -28.37 2.83 -63.44
CA ARG A 125 -28.21 3.65 -64.65
C ARG A 125 -27.88 5.10 -64.28
N PRO A 126 -27.32 5.91 -65.20
CA PRO A 126 -27.15 7.34 -64.97
C PRO A 126 -28.50 8.02 -64.65
N TYR A 127 -28.53 8.82 -63.60
CA TYR A 127 -29.72 9.55 -63.17
C TYR A 127 -29.63 11.02 -63.57
N LEU A 128 -30.69 11.51 -64.23
CA LEU A 128 -30.86 12.91 -64.57
C LEU A 128 -31.99 13.48 -63.73
N ASP A 129 -31.66 14.45 -62.89
CA ASP A 129 -32.63 15.12 -62.05
C ASP A 129 -33.44 16.14 -62.85
N THR A 130 -34.68 15.73 -63.15
CA THR A 130 -35.64 16.54 -63.91
C THR A 130 -36.12 17.73 -63.09
N TYR A 131 -36.09 17.64 -61.75
CA TYR A 131 -36.66 18.64 -60.86
C TYR A 131 -35.65 19.67 -60.32
N LYS A 132 -34.38 19.55 -60.71
CA LYS A 132 -33.30 20.50 -60.37
C LYS A 132 -33.17 20.75 -58.87
N TYR A 133 -33.21 19.68 -58.08
CA TYR A 133 -32.96 19.72 -56.65
C TYR A 133 -31.59 20.31 -56.35
N LYS A 134 -31.58 21.46 -55.68
CA LYS A 134 -30.41 22.35 -55.58
C LYS A 134 -29.15 21.66 -55.04
N HIS A 135 -29.30 20.69 -54.14
CA HIS A 135 -28.18 19.91 -53.57
C HIS A 135 -27.40 19.10 -54.60
N PHE A 136 -28.01 18.77 -55.74
CA PHE A 136 -27.35 18.06 -56.84
C PHE A 136 -26.69 18.98 -57.86
N TYR A 137 -26.74 20.31 -57.65
CA TYR A 137 -26.30 21.30 -58.63
C TYR A 137 -25.29 22.30 -58.06
N SER A 138 -24.29 22.64 -58.88
CA SER A 138 -23.34 23.72 -58.65
C SER A 138 -23.47 24.67 -59.83
N GLY A 139 -24.10 25.82 -59.61
CA GLY A 139 -24.65 26.62 -60.70
C GLY A 139 -25.68 25.83 -61.50
N ASN A 140 -25.43 25.61 -62.79
CA ASN A 140 -26.34 24.86 -63.68
C ASN A 140 -25.88 23.43 -63.99
N THR A 141 -24.76 22.99 -63.42
CA THR A 141 -24.19 21.66 -63.68
C THR A 141 -24.68 20.68 -62.62
N GLN A 142 -25.23 19.53 -63.03
CA GLN A 142 -25.61 18.45 -62.13
C GLN A 142 -24.40 17.59 -61.76
N MET A 143 -24.31 17.13 -60.51
CA MET A 143 -23.37 16.09 -60.11
C MET A 143 -23.69 14.75 -60.81
N PRO A 144 -22.67 13.94 -61.14
CA PRO A 144 -22.89 12.58 -61.62
C PRO A 144 -23.61 11.72 -60.56
N LEU A 145 -24.78 11.19 -60.93
CA LEU A 145 -25.60 10.35 -60.07
C LEU A 145 -25.95 9.05 -60.79
N LEU A 146 -26.00 7.94 -60.05
CA LEU A 146 -26.47 6.65 -60.54
C LEU A 146 -27.70 6.21 -59.74
N GLU A 147 -28.81 5.91 -60.40
CA GLU A 147 -30.02 5.36 -59.76
C GLU A 147 -29.90 3.84 -59.67
N LEU A 148 -30.18 3.26 -58.51
CA LEU A 148 -30.15 1.83 -58.23
C LEU A 148 -31.52 1.19 -58.39
N PHE A 149 -31.53 -0.04 -58.91
CA PHE A 149 -32.74 -0.83 -59.17
C PHE A 149 -32.59 -2.24 -58.62
N THR A 150 -33.69 -2.75 -58.06
CA THR A 150 -33.82 -4.19 -57.77
C THR A 150 -34.01 -4.99 -59.06
N GLU A 151 -33.88 -6.32 -58.97
CA GLU A 151 -34.12 -7.22 -60.11
C GLU A 151 -35.60 -7.18 -60.56
N ASP A 152 -36.52 -6.99 -59.61
CA ASP A 152 -37.95 -6.80 -59.88
C ASP A 152 -38.23 -5.46 -60.58
N ASP A 153 -37.58 -4.37 -60.14
CA ASP A 153 -37.74 -3.06 -60.78
C ASP A 153 -37.25 -3.10 -62.23
N TYR A 154 -36.09 -3.72 -62.47
CA TYR A 154 -35.53 -3.90 -63.80
C TYR A 154 -36.50 -4.67 -64.71
N THR A 155 -36.99 -5.83 -64.23
CA THR A 155 -37.89 -6.69 -64.99
C THR A 155 -39.19 -5.96 -65.33
N THR A 156 -39.73 -5.20 -64.38
CA THR A 156 -40.95 -4.41 -64.54
C THR A 156 -40.76 -3.27 -65.54
N LEU A 157 -39.69 -2.49 -65.42
CA LEU A 157 -39.42 -1.35 -66.29
C LEU A 157 -39.17 -1.78 -67.73
N VAL A 158 -38.38 -2.84 -67.95
CA VAL A 158 -38.14 -3.40 -69.29
C VAL A 158 -39.43 -3.99 -69.87
N GLY A 159 -40.22 -4.69 -69.05
CA GLY A 159 -41.54 -5.19 -69.46
C GLY A 159 -42.51 -4.07 -69.88
N ASN A 160 -42.38 -2.89 -69.27
CA ASN A 160 -43.14 -1.68 -69.60
C ASN A 160 -42.50 -0.83 -70.71
N GLY A 161 -41.50 -1.35 -71.43
CA GLY A 161 -40.92 -0.71 -72.61
C GLY A 161 -39.64 0.11 -72.39
N ALA A 162 -39.02 0.06 -71.20
CA ALA A 162 -37.71 0.66 -70.99
C ALA A 162 -36.60 -0.09 -71.74
N THR A 163 -35.61 0.64 -72.26
CA THR A 163 -34.48 0.07 -73.00
C THR A 163 -33.56 -0.74 -72.07
N ALA A 164 -33.52 -2.07 -72.23
CA ALA A 164 -32.73 -2.96 -71.37
C ALA A 164 -31.23 -2.61 -71.31
N THR A 165 -30.64 -2.13 -72.41
CA THR A 165 -29.21 -1.75 -72.47
C THR A 165 -28.88 -0.46 -71.72
N ALA A 166 -29.89 0.27 -71.21
CA ALA A 166 -29.66 1.44 -70.37
C ALA A 166 -29.36 1.08 -68.90
N PHE A 167 -29.54 -0.20 -68.52
CA PHE A 167 -29.28 -0.69 -67.17
C PHE A 167 -27.98 -1.50 -67.13
N HIS A 168 -27.13 -1.18 -66.17
CA HIS A 168 -25.82 -1.81 -65.95
C HIS A 168 -25.84 -2.61 -64.64
N PRO A 169 -25.34 -3.85 -64.60
CA PRO A 169 -25.19 -4.59 -63.36
C PRO A 169 -24.33 -3.82 -62.34
N VAL A 170 -24.74 -3.73 -61.07
CA VAL A 170 -23.94 -3.06 -60.02
C VAL A 170 -22.59 -3.71 -59.80
N SER A 171 -22.46 -4.99 -60.16
CA SER A 171 -21.17 -5.69 -60.19
C SER A 171 -20.16 -5.04 -61.13
N GLU A 172 -20.56 -4.28 -62.16
CA GLU A 172 -19.64 -3.56 -63.04
C GLU A 172 -18.89 -2.43 -62.33
N LEU A 173 -19.45 -1.89 -61.22
CA LEU A 173 -18.78 -0.85 -60.43
C LEU A 173 -17.51 -1.37 -59.74
N GLN A 174 -17.40 -2.68 -59.50
CA GLN A 174 -16.23 -3.33 -58.92
C GLN A 174 -15.63 -2.52 -57.74
N GLN A 175 -14.37 -2.08 -57.83
CA GLN A 175 -13.72 -1.32 -56.76
C GLN A 175 -14.26 0.11 -56.60
N GLU A 176 -14.86 0.71 -57.63
CA GLU A 176 -15.39 2.07 -57.57
C GLU A 176 -16.55 2.20 -56.58
N VAL A 177 -17.25 1.10 -56.30
CA VAL A 177 -18.39 1.07 -55.37
C VAL A 177 -18.03 1.61 -53.98
N ARG A 178 -16.77 1.45 -53.55
CA ARG A 178 -16.27 1.92 -52.24
C ARG A 178 -16.17 3.43 -52.11
N ASN A 179 -16.03 4.12 -53.24
CA ASN A 179 -16.01 5.58 -53.29
C ASN A 179 -17.41 6.17 -53.48
N LYS A 180 -18.45 5.32 -53.51
CA LYS A 180 -19.83 5.75 -53.64
C LYS A 180 -20.45 5.96 -52.27
N VAL A 181 -21.20 7.05 -52.14
CA VAL A 181 -22.10 7.33 -51.03
C VAL A 181 -23.52 7.02 -51.50
N VAL A 182 -24.29 6.35 -50.65
CA VAL A 182 -25.71 6.10 -50.94
C VAL A 182 -26.55 7.27 -50.48
N ILE A 183 -27.43 7.75 -51.36
CA ILE A 183 -28.36 8.84 -51.09
C ILE A 183 -29.79 8.30 -51.31
N LEU A 184 -30.61 8.36 -50.27
CA LEU A 184 -32.06 8.20 -50.42
C LEU A 184 -32.63 9.56 -50.80
N TYR A 185 -33.28 9.68 -51.95
CA TYR A 185 -33.81 10.93 -52.47
C TYR A 185 -35.30 10.81 -52.76
N LEU A 186 -36.12 11.69 -52.17
CA LEU A 186 -37.56 11.68 -52.32
C LEU A 186 -38.01 12.71 -53.35
N GLU A 187 -38.26 12.26 -54.57
CA GLU A 187 -38.89 13.06 -55.60
C GLU A 187 -40.36 13.30 -55.25
N SER A 188 -40.71 14.54 -54.95
CA SER A 188 -42.09 14.96 -54.69
C SER A 188 -42.52 15.96 -55.75
N TYR A 189 -43.61 15.67 -56.46
CA TYR A 189 -44.14 16.53 -57.54
C TYR A 189 -45.64 16.33 -57.76
N SER A 190 -46.28 17.34 -58.35
CA SER A 190 -47.66 17.28 -58.80
C SER A 190 -47.69 16.86 -60.27
N ASN A 191 -48.43 15.81 -60.59
CA ASN A 191 -48.67 15.35 -61.94
C ASN A 191 -50.04 15.87 -62.40
N GLU A 192 -50.04 16.97 -63.14
CA GLU A 192 -51.28 17.57 -63.64
C GLU A 192 -51.88 16.73 -64.77
N GLU A 193 -53.16 16.36 -64.63
CA GLU A 193 -53.87 15.66 -65.69
C GLU A 193 -54.17 16.58 -66.88
N SER A 194 -54.35 15.98 -68.06
CA SER A 194 -54.74 16.72 -69.26
C SER A 194 -56.12 17.39 -69.07
N PRO A 195 -56.34 18.61 -69.62
CA PRO A 195 -57.58 19.35 -69.40
C PRO A 195 -58.82 18.53 -69.81
N CYS A 196 -59.78 18.42 -68.89
CA CYS A 196 -61.01 17.65 -69.04
C CYS A 196 -61.81 18.11 -70.27
N GLN A 197 -62.16 17.18 -71.17
CA GLN A 197 -63.02 17.47 -72.34
C GLN A 197 -64.45 16.90 -72.19
N ASP A 198 -64.76 16.20 -71.10
CA ASP A 198 -66.06 15.54 -70.86
C ASP A 198 -66.83 16.14 -69.66
N VAL A 199 -68.13 15.78 -69.55
CA VAL A 199 -69.12 16.40 -68.65
C VAL A 199 -69.07 15.83 -67.21
N ASP A 200 -68.33 14.75 -66.99
CA ASP A 200 -68.24 14.04 -65.69
C ASP A 200 -66.76 13.93 -65.28
N CYS A 201 -66.23 14.98 -64.66
CA CYS A 201 -64.81 15.14 -64.30
C CYS A 201 -64.54 14.80 -62.81
N ASP A 202 -65.32 13.90 -62.20
CA ASP A 202 -65.26 13.60 -60.76
C ASP A 202 -63.92 12.97 -60.30
N ASN A 203 -63.05 12.53 -61.21
CA ASN A 203 -61.73 11.94 -60.91
C ASN A 203 -60.54 12.87 -61.20
N ASN A 204 -60.77 14.13 -61.62
CA ASN A 204 -59.71 15.00 -62.11
C ASN A 204 -59.15 15.89 -60.99
N GLY A 205 -58.10 15.42 -60.33
CA GLY A 205 -57.25 16.21 -59.45
C GLY A 205 -55.79 15.95 -59.77
N ALA A 206 -54.94 16.97 -59.67
CA ALA A 206 -53.51 16.79 -59.93
C ALA A 206 -52.92 15.80 -58.91
N GLU A 207 -52.38 14.70 -59.42
CA GLU A 207 -51.89 13.62 -58.59
C GLU A 207 -50.62 14.05 -57.84
N GLN A 208 -50.60 13.92 -56.52
CA GLN A 208 -49.41 14.17 -55.72
C GLN A 208 -48.55 12.89 -55.67
N VAL A 209 -47.41 12.92 -56.35
CA VAL A 209 -46.49 11.79 -56.44
C VAL A 209 -45.35 11.97 -55.44
N SER A 210 -45.05 10.88 -54.73
CA SER A 210 -43.86 10.71 -53.93
C SER A 210 -43.12 9.48 -54.46
N ASP A 211 -41.96 9.67 -55.08
CA ASP A 211 -41.12 8.60 -55.62
C ASP A 211 -39.74 8.56 -54.91
N LEU A 212 -39.35 7.39 -54.41
CA LEU A 212 -38.14 7.25 -53.58
C LEU A 212 -37.06 6.67 -54.46
N LYS A 213 -36.05 7.48 -54.76
CA LYS A 213 -34.86 7.07 -55.49
C LYS A 213 -33.77 6.64 -54.53
N VAL A 214 -33.04 5.60 -54.93
CA VAL A 214 -31.80 5.20 -54.28
C VAL A 214 -30.67 5.55 -55.23
N LEU A 215 -29.87 6.54 -54.87
CA LEU A 215 -28.83 7.09 -55.72
C LEU A 215 -27.44 6.76 -55.17
N LEU A 216 -26.45 6.72 -56.06
CA LEU A 216 -25.03 6.71 -55.74
C LEU A 216 -24.37 7.97 -56.28
N ALA A 217 -23.58 8.62 -55.43
CA ALA A 217 -22.72 9.75 -55.78
C ALA A 217 -21.26 9.43 -55.42
N ASN A 218 -20.27 9.97 -56.15
CA ASN A 218 -18.89 9.87 -55.68
C ASN A 218 -18.64 10.81 -54.51
N ARG A 219 -17.78 10.39 -53.58
CA ARG A 219 -17.27 11.22 -52.50
C ARG A 219 -16.76 12.59 -52.96
N SER A 220 -15.91 12.60 -53.99
CA SER A 220 -15.31 13.84 -54.53
C SER A 220 -16.34 14.81 -55.10
N ASP A 221 -17.43 14.29 -55.65
CA ASP A 221 -18.52 15.11 -56.17
C ASP A 221 -19.29 15.72 -55.00
N LEU A 222 -19.62 14.94 -53.96
CA LEU A 222 -20.26 15.48 -52.76
C LEU A 222 -19.43 16.57 -52.08
N ASP A 223 -18.11 16.40 -51.96
CA ASP A 223 -17.22 17.42 -51.41
C ASP A 223 -17.24 18.71 -52.26
N PHE A 224 -17.15 18.60 -53.59
CA PHE A 224 -17.18 19.76 -54.48
C PHE A 224 -18.53 20.51 -54.41
N TYR A 225 -19.65 19.79 -54.49
CA TYR A 225 -20.98 20.40 -54.50
C TYR A 225 -21.37 20.92 -53.11
N SER A 226 -20.92 20.28 -52.03
CA SER A 226 -21.10 20.80 -50.69
C SER A 226 -20.36 22.11 -50.48
N LEU A 227 -19.24 22.39 -51.17
CA LEU A 227 -18.51 23.66 -50.99
C LEU A 227 -19.00 24.79 -51.92
N ASN A 228 -19.72 24.45 -53.00
CA ASN A 228 -20.02 25.38 -54.09
C ASN A 228 -21.52 25.51 -54.43
N SER A 229 -22.41 24.81 -53.73
CA SER A 229 -23.85 24.90 -53.96
C SER A 229 -24.49 26.05 -53.17
N ASN A 230 -25.61 26.57 -53.72
CA ASN A 230 -26.46 27.54 -53.04
C ASN A 230 -27.45 26.89 -52.04
N ALA A 231 -27.36 25.57 -51.85
CA ALA A 231 -28.17 24.78 -50.94
C ALA A 231 -27.23 23.88 -50.14
N TYR A 232 -26.52 24.50 -49.20
CA TYR A 232 -25.54 23.84 -48.35
C TYR A 232 -26.22 23.00 -47.28
N ASP A 233 -25.76 21.76 -47.06
CA ASP A 233 -26.18 20.95 -45.91
C ASP A 233 -25.50 21.44 -44.63
N SER A 234 -26.08 22.51 -44.06
CA SER A 234 -25.56 23.21 -42.88
C SER A 234 -25.50 22.32 -41.65
N ILE A 235 -26.47 21.42 -41.49
CA ILE A 235 -26.59 20.52 -40.35
C ILE A 235 -25.50 19.44 -40.43
N TYR A 236 -25.43 18.67 -41.52
CA TYR A 236 -24.42 17.62 -41.64
C TYR A 236 -23.01 18.16 -41.44
N GLN A 237 -22.70 19.30 -42.06
CA GLN A 237 -21.37 19.89 -42.02
C GLN A 237 -20.98 20.38 -40.64
N GLN A 238 -21.90 21.03 -39.91
CA GLN A 238 -21.65 21.46 -38.53
C GLN A 238 -21.24 20.27 -37.63
N TYR A 239 -22.01 19.19 -37.65
CA TYR A 239 -21.74 18.04 -36.79
C TYR A 239 -20.56 17.18 -37.27
N ASN A 240 -20.32 17.11 -38.58
CA ASN A 240 -19.10 16.52 -39.12
C ASN A 240 -17.86 17.33 -38.69
N ASN A 241 -17.95 18.66 -38.62
CA ASN A 241 -16.86 19.50 -38.12
C ASN A 241 -16.56 19.26 -36.64
N TYR A 242 -17.55 18.91 -35.82
CA TYR A 242 -17.30 18.50 -34.42
C TYR A 242 -16.53 17.17 -34.34
N GLU A 243 -16.86 16.20 -35.19
CA GLU A 243 -16.11 14.93 -35.31
C GLU A 243 -14.67 15.19 -35.78
N LEU A 244 -14.47 16.09 -36.75
CA LEU A 244 -13.15 16.49 -37.22
C LEU A 244 -12.35 17.22 -36.15
N LEU A 245 -12.97 18.15 -35.42
CA LEU A 245 -12.36 18.85 -34.28
C LEU A 245 -11.86 17.83 -33.27
N TYR A 246 -12.71 16.91 -32.80
CA TYR A 246 -12.32 15.91 -31.81
C TYR A 246 -11.08 15.10 -32.23
N ASN A 247 -10.98 14.74 -33.52
CA ASN A 247 -9.83 14.03 -34.08
C ASN A 247 -8.56 14.89 -34.16
N GLN A 248 -8.67 16.22 -34.27
CA GLN A 248 -7.55 17.16 -34.28
C GLN A 248 -7.01 17.42 -32.87
N LEU A 249 -7.91 17.50 -31.88
CA LEU A 249 -7.61 17.80 -30.48
C LEU A 249 -6.62 16.80 -29.87
N LYS A 250 -5.56 17.31 -29.23
CA LYS A 250 -4.51 16.47 -28.61
C LYS A 250 -5.01 15.79 -27.33
N ASN A 251 -4.42 14.66 -26.98
CA ASN A 251 -4.61 14.05 -25.65
C ASN A 251 -3.56 14.65 -24.73
N ILE A 252 -4.01 15.38 -23.71
CA ILE A 252 -3.14 16.26 -22.91
C ILE A 252 -3.28 15.84 -21.44
N GLU A 253 -2.14 15.57 -20.80
CA GLU A 253 -2.06 15.22 -19.39
C GLU A 253 -0.85 15.92 -18.75
N VAL A 254 -1.01 16.39 -17.51
CA VAL A 254 0.07 17.10 -16.81
C VAL A 254 0.96 16.09 -16.07
N PRO A 255 2.29 16.06 -16.32
CA PRO A 255 3.19 15.18 -15.59
C PRO A 255 3.18 15.45 -14.09
N ARG A 256 3.27 14.38 -13.30
CA ARG A 256 3.39 14.48 -11.83
C ARG A 256 4.76 15.04 -11.44
N VAL A 257 4.77 15.88 -10.42
CA VAL A 257 6.02 16.37 -9.81
C VAL A 257 6.52 15.31 -8.83
N ILE A 258 7.52 14.54 -9.25
CA ILE A 258 8.11 13.47 -8.45
C ILE A 258 9.38 14.00 -7.76
N LEU A 259 9.38 13.96 -6.44
CA LEU A 259 10.57 14.25 -5.62
C LEU A 259 11.46 13.02 -5.52
N ASP A 260 12.77 13.25 -5.52
CA ASP A 260 13.79 12.23 -5.28
C ASP A 260 14.93 12.83 -4.44
N ARG A 261 15.86 11.98 -4.00
CA ARG A 261 16.99 12.36 -3.12
C ARG A 261 17.90 13.46 -3.68
N SER A 262 17.85 13.76 -4.98
CA SER A 262 18.64 14.86 -5.58
C SER A 262 18.08 16.24 -5.24
N VAL A 263 16.84 16.32 -4.72
CA VAL A 263 16.21 17.58 -4.33
C VAL A 263 16.76 18.05 -2.97
N THR A 264 17.91 18.74 -3.02
CA THR A 264 18.62 19.25 -1.84
C THR A 264 18.64 20.77 -1.74
N THR A 265 18.08 21.47 -2.73
CA THR A 265 18.05 22.94 -2.78
C THR A 265 16.69 23.45 -3.25
N GLU A 266 16.35 24.69 -2.91
CA GLU A 266 15.14 25.35 -3.41
C GLU A 266 15.10 25.39 -4.94
N LEU A 267 16.26 25.64 -5.57
CA LEU A 267 16.36 25.64 -7.03
C LEU A 267 16.04 24.26 -7.59
N ALA A 268 16.60 23.17 -7.03
CA ALA A 268 16.30 21.81 -7.48
C ALA A 268 14.82 21.46 -7.32
N LEU A 269 14.20 21.86 -6.21
CA LEU A 269 12.76 21.68 -5.96
C LEU A 269 11.92 22.41 -7.01
N ARG A 270 12.21 23.69 -7.25
CA ARG A 270 11.55 24.51 -8.27
C ARG A 270 11.73 23.92 -9.68
N THR A 271 12.91 23.41 -10.00
CA THR A 271 13.19 22.75 -11.28
C THR A 271 12.30 21.53 -11.49
N LYS A 272 11.90 20.78 -10.44
CA LYS A 272 10.93 19.68 -10.60
C LYS A 272 9.57 20.16 -11.11
N PHE A 273 9.06 21.27 -10.57
CA PHE A 273 7.82 21.89 -11.05
C PHE A 273 7.99 22.49 -12.46
N GLN A 274 9.11 23.17 -12.71
CA GLN A 274 9.40 23.73 -14.03
C GLN A 274 9.44 22.64 -15.12
N ASN A 275 10.10 21.51 -14.85
CA ASN A 275 10.17 20.39 -15.80
C ASN A 275 8.79 19.78 -16.07
N ALA A 276 7.92 19.71 -15.06
CA ALA A 276 6.56 19.21 -15.25
C ALA A 276 5.72 20.16 -16.12
N ILE A 277 5.83 21.47 -15.90
CA ILE A 277 5.15 22.51 -16.71
C ILE A 277 5.68 22.54 -18.16
N GLN A 278 7.00 22.45 -18.33
CA GLN A 278 7.69 22.58 -19.62
C GLN A 278 7.93 21.22 -20.31
N SER A 279 7.16 20.19 -19.95
CA SER A 279 7.36 18.84 -20.45
C SER A 279 6.88 18.69 -21.90
N GLY A 280 7.79 18.31 -22.80
CA GLY A 280 7.46 17.95 -24.18
C GLY A 280 6.70 19.06 -24.93
N THR A 281 5.59 18.69 -25.55
CA THR A 281 4.71 19.59 -26.33
C THR A 281 3.51 20.10 -25.54
N LEU A 282 3.47 19.90 -24.21
CA LEU A 282 2.28 20.12 -23.38
C LEU A 282 1.62 21.49 -23.57
N ILE A 283 2.39 22.57 -23.47
CA ILE A 283 1.85 23.94 -23.59
C ILE A 283 1.47 24.28 -25.03
N SER A 284 2.22 23.81 -26.04
CA SER A 284 1.87 24.05 -27.45
C SER A 284 0.64 23.27 -27.88
N ASP A 285 0.48 22.04 -27.38
CA ASP A 285 -0.69 21.20 -27.65
C ASP A 285 -1.94 21.79 -27.00
N LEU A 286 -1.82 22.32 -25.77
CA LEU A 286 -2.91 22.99 -25.08
C LEU A 286 -3.31 24.30 -25.76
N ASP A 287 -2.32 25.11 -26.15
CA ASP A 287 -2.53 26.37 -26.87
C ASP A 287 -3.22 26.13 -28.21
N SER A 288 -2.69 25.25 -29.07
CA SER A 288 -3.31 24.93 -30.37
C SER A 288 -4.70 24.33 -30.22
N SER A 289 -4.85 23.27 -29.40
CA SER A 289 -6.13 22.58 -29.26
C SER A 289 -7.22 23.47 -28.64
N PHE A 290 -6.87 24.38 -27.73
CA PHE A 290 -7.87 25.30 -27.17
C PHE A 290 -8.21 26.45 -28.13
N ASN A 291 -7.28 26.90 -28.99
CA ASN A 291 -7.61 27.84 -30.07
C ASN A 291 -8.59 27.20 -31.07
N ASP A 292 -8.41 25.93 -31.43
CA ASP A 292 -9.35 25.21 -32.32
C ASP A 292 -10.76 25.11 -31.70
N ILE A 293 -10.85 24.86 -30.39
CA ILE A 293 -12.13 24.90 -29.64
C ILE A 293 -12.72 26.30 -29.66
N ALA A 294 -11.89 27.32 -29.40
CA ALA A 294 -12.36 28.69 -29.30
C ALA A 294 -12.90 29.20 -30.65
N GLU A 295 -12.26 28.85 -31.76
CA GLU A 295 -12.73 29.16 -33.11
C GLU A 295 -14.04 28.43 -33.44
N MET A 296 -14.14 27.12 -33.17
CA MET A 296 -15.34 26.33 -33.48
C MET A 296 -16.60 26.80 -32.75
N PHE A 297 -16.45 27.28 -31.51
CA PHE A 297 -17.56 27.63 -30.63
C PHE A 297 -17.66 29.14 -30.34
N ASP A 298 -16.99 29.97 -31.14
CA ASP A 298 -17.00 31.43 -31.03
C ASP A 298 -16.67 31.96 -29.62
N ILE A 299 -15.70 31.32 -28.96
CA ILE A 299 -15.30 31.66 -27.58
C ILE A 299 -14.42 32.91 -27.60
N THR A 300 -14.92 33.98 -27.01
CA THR A 300 -14.15 35.22 -26.87
C THR A 300 -13.09 35.08 -25.78
N MET A 301 -11.82 35.09 -26.19
CA MET A 301 -10.66 35.17 -25.30
C MET A 301 -10.14 36.61 -25.26
N ASP A 302 -10.19 37.23 -24.09
CA ASP A 302 -9.64 38.57 -23.88
C ASP A 302 -8.60 38.51 -22.76
N PHE A 303 -7.32 38.58 -23.09
CA PHE A 303 -6.25 38.57 -22.09
C PHE A 303 -5.55 39.92 -21.95
N GLY A 304 -6.26 41.03 -22.21
CA GLY A 304 -5.70 42.37 -22.07
C GLY A 304 -4.58 42.66 -23.07
N GLY A 305 -4.76 42.22 -24.33
CA GLY A 305 -3.82 42.43 -25.42
C GLY A 305 -2.81 41.31 -25.66
N LEU A 306 -2.82 40.25 -24.84
CA LEU A 306 -2.08 39.02 -25.10
C LEU A 306 -2.95 38.00 -25.84
N ASP A 307 -2.33 37.19 -26.70
CA ASP A 307 -2.92 35.95 -27.19
C ASP A 307 -2.86 34.85 -26.11
N LEU A 308 -3.45 33.69 -26.41
CA LEU A 308 -3.47 32.57 -25.47
C LEU A 308 -2.05 32.13 -25.09
N ARG A 309 -1.18 31.95 -26.09
CA ARG A 309 0.22 31.54 -25.87
C ARG A 309 0.97 32.50 -24.95
N GLY A 310 0.93 33.81 -25.26
CA GLY A 310 1.56 34.84 -24.46
C GLY A 310 1.00 34.90 -23.04
N LYS A 311 -0.31 34.67 -22.87
CA LYS A 311 -0.93 34.59 -21.54
C LYS A 311 -0.47 33.36 -20.77
N LEU A 312 -0.39 32.18 -21.39
CA LEU A 312 0.12 30.96 -20.79
C LEU A 312 1.58 31.12 -20.33
N ASP A 313 2.45 31.65 -21.21
CA ASP A 313 3.87 31.87 -20.89
C ASP A 313 4.04 32.86 -19.71
N GLN A 314 3.17 33.88 -19.61
CA GLN A 314 3.16 34.83 -18.49
C GLN A 314 2.79 34.15 -17.16
N VAL A 315 1.69 33.40 -17.12
CA VAL A 315 1.14 32.86 -15.87
C VAL A 315 1.81 31.56 -15.42
N LEU A 316 2.43 30.81 -16.33
CA LEU A 316 3.11 29.54 -16.00
C LEU A 316 4.62 29.72 -15.71
N ASN A 317 5.16 30.94 -15.73
CA ASN A 317 6.55 31.23 -15.36
C ASN A 317 6.85 30.88 -13.89
N THR A 318 7.76 29.95 -13.63
CA THR A 318 8.10 29.45 -12.27
C THR A 318 9.17 30.27 -11.51
N THR A 319 9.58 31.42 -12.04
CA THR A 319 10.53 32.34 -11.36
C THR A 319 9.99 32.92 -10.03
N PRO A 320 8.70 33.21 -9.88
CA PRO A 320 8.15 33.67 -8.60
C PRO A 320 8.07 32.53 -7.56
N TYR A 321 7.81 32.87 -6.29
CA TYR A 321 7.81 31.91 -5.18
C TYR A 321 6.61 30.94 -5.19
N ASP A 322 5.58 31.23 -5.99
CA ASP A 322 4.31 30.51 -6.07
C ASP A 322 4.28 29.45 -7.19
N TYR A 323 5.44 28.89 -7.53
CA TYR A 323 5.60 27.94 -8.64
C TYR A 323 4.72 26.68 -8.52
N GLN A 324 4.34 26.28 -7.31
CA GLN A 324 3.38 25.21 -7.06
C GLN A 324 1.98 25.55 -7.57
N TYR A 325 1.51 26.76 -7.28
CA TYR A 325 0.18 27.22 -7.71
C TYR A 325 0.11 27.47 -9.22
N ARG A 326 1.26 27.74 -9.85
CA ARG A 326 1.37 27.80 -11.32
C ARG A 326 1.27 26.43 -11.97
N TYR A 327 1.84 25.41 -11.32
CA TYR A 327 1.66 24.02 -11.72
C TYR A 327 0.21 23.57 -11.52
N ASP A 328 -0.43 23.94 -10.41
CA ASP A 328 -1.85 23.66 -10.19
C ASP A 328 -2.76 24.41 -11.18
N LEU A 329 -2.43 25.65 -11.57
CA LEU A 329 -3.13 26.34 -12.66
C LEU A 329 -3.08 25.51 -13.96
N LEU A 330 -1.91 24.98 -14.33
CA LEU A 330 -1.79 24.14 -15.53
C LEU A 330 -2.66 22.88 -15.42
N LYS A 331 -2.67 22.22 -14.26
CA LYS A 331 -3.56 21.08 -13.98
C LYS A 331 -5.02 21.47 -14.16
N ASP A 332 -5.45 22.58 -13.54
CA ASP A 332 -6.83 23.06 -13.65
C ASP A 332 -7.20 23.30 -15.12
N LEU A 333 -6.31 23.94 -15.91
CA LEU A 333 -6.49 24.22 -17.34
C LEU A 333 -6.64 22.95 -18.16
N VAL A 334 -5.75 21.98 -17.98
CA VAL A 334 -5.80 20.68 -18.68
C VAL A 334 -7.04 19.88 -18.29
N ASP A 335 -7.41 19.83 -17.00
CA ASP A 335 -8.64 19.19 -16.53
C ASP A 335 -9.87 19.78 -17.25
N THR A 336 -9.95 21.11 -17.35
CA THR A 336 -11.07 21.77 -18.04
C THR A 336 -11.06 21.52 -19.55
N TYR A 337 -9.88 21.49 -20.17
CA TYR A 337 -9.75 21.13 -21.58
C TYR A 337 -10.24 19.70 -21.85
N ASN A 338 -9.87 18.74 -20.99
CA ASN A 338 -10.31 17.35 -21.11
C ASN A 338 -11.82 17.20 -20.87
N GLU A 339 -12.41 17.98 -19.95
CA GLU A 339 -13.87 18.08 -19.79
C GLU A 339 -14.56 18.59 -21.07
N ILE A 340 -14.00 19.62 -21.72
CA ILE A 340 -14.53 20.16 -23.00
C ILE A 340 -14.44 19.11 -24.11
N LYS A 341 -13.25 18.51 -24.28
CA LYS A 341 -13.00 17.49 -25.29
C LYS A 341 -13.98 16.33 -25.17
N GLY A 342 -14.29 15.92 -23.95
CA GLY A 342 -15.28 14.88 -23.65
C GLY A 342 -16.72 15.21 -24.06
N LEU A 343 -17.06 16.47 -24.31
CA LEU A 343 -18.41 16.90 -24.73
C LEU A 343 -18.57 17.09 -26.23
N VAL A 344 -17.48 17.29 -26.99
CA VAL A 344 -17.53 17.69 -28.42
C VAL A 344 -18.38 16.74 -29.28
N LEU A 345 -18.37 15.44 -28.97
CA LEU A 345 -19.12 14.42 -29.73
C LEU A 345 -20.59 14.25 -29.27
N HIS A 346 -21.01 14.96 -28.23
CA HIS A 346 -22.33 14.82 -27.59
C HIS A 346 -23.22 16.06 -27.77
N LEU A 347 -23.12 16.69 -28.95
CA LEU A 347 -23.76 17.97 -29.26
C LEU A 347 -24.85 17.87 -30.34
N LYS A 348 -25.28 16.66 -30.75
CA LYS A 348 -26.13 16.41 -31.94
C LYS A 348 -27.61 16.79 -31.76
N SER A 349 -27.88 18.02 -31.31
CA SER A 349 -29.21 18.57 -31.09
C SER A 349 -29.48 19.83 -31.89
N GLU A 350 -30.62 19.85 -32.58
CA GLU A 350 -31.07 20.93 -33.45
C GLU A 350 -32.53 21.29 -33.16
N CYS A 351 -32.76 22.49 -32.63
CA CYS A 351 -34.11 22.95 -32.23
C CYS A 351 -34.97 23.30 -33.43
N CYS A 352 -34.40 24.12 -34.30
CA CYS A 352 -35.06 24.65 -35.46
C CYS A 352 -34.20 24.33 -36.68
N PRO A 353 -34.15 23.04 -37.11
CA PRO A 353 -33.35 22.64 -38.26
C PRO A 353 -33.65 23.51 -39.48
N ASP A 354 -32.60 23.95 -40.15
CA ASP A 354 -32.70 24.66 -41.42
C ASP A 354 -33.33 23.71 -42.46
N ILE A 355 -34.50 24.11 -42.96
CA ILE A 355 -35.22 23.39 -44.02
C ILE A 355 -34.28 23.22 -45.22
N ASN A 356 -33.43 24.23 -45.46
CA ASN A 356 -32.18 24.27 -46.22
C ASN A 356 -31.39 22.97 -46.43
N ALA A 357 -31.18 22.26 -45.32
CA ALA A 357 -29.99 21.44 -45.17
C ALA A 357 -30.07 20.11 -45.94
N PHE A 358 -31.19 19.38 -45.85
CA PHE A 358 -31.40 18.16 -46.63
C PHE A 358 -32.89 17.90 -46.87
N GLN A 359 -33.58 18.85 -47.51
CA GLN A 359 -35.05 18.89 -47.66
C GLN A 359 -35.65 17.55 -48.10
N LYS A 360 -34.97 16.87 -49.03
CA LYS A 360 -35.53 15.73 -49.77
C LYS A 360 -34.59 14.55 -49.83
N HIS A 361 -33.49 14.55 -49.06
CA HIS A 361 -32.53 13.47 -49.14
C HIS A 361 -31.95 13.04 -47.78
N LEU A 362 -31.45 11.81 -47.71
CA LEU A 362 -30.65 11.28 -46.61
C LEU A 362 -29.40 10.60 -47.16
N MET A 363 -28.23 10.93 -46.63
CA MET A 363 -26.97 10.26 -46.94
C MET A 363 -26.73 9.12 -45.95
N LEU A 364 -26.41 7.92 -46.46
CA LEU A 364 -26.28 6.71 -45.63
C LEU A 364 -24.83 6.33 -45.31
N GLY A 365 -23.86 7.12 -45.76
CA GLY A 365 -22.43 6.81 -45.71
C GLY A 365 -21.92 6.13 -46.97
N LEU A 366 -20.62 5.84 -46.97
CA LEU A 366 -19.98 5.05 -48.02
C LEU A 366 -20.58 3.64 -48.07
N VAL A 367 -20.70 3.07 -49.27
CA VAL A 367 -21.23 1.71 -49.45
C VAL A 367 -20.41 0.69 -48.64
N GLY A 368 -21.08 0.00 -47.71
CA GLY A 368 -20.49 -1.00 -46.85
C GLY A 368 -19.68 -0.43 -45.68
N ALA A 369 -19.75 0.88 -45.39
CA ALA A 369 -19.07 1.44 -44.23
C ALA A 369 -19.59 0.79 -42.93
N PRO A 370 -18.70 0.41 -41.99
CA PRO A 370 -19.13 -0.12 -40.70
C PRO A 370 -19.82 0.98 -39.87
N LEU A 371 -20.80 0.56 -39.07
CA LEU A 371 -21.52 1.41 -38.11
C LEU A 371 -21.25 0.93 -36.67
N ASN A 372 -20.00 0.69 -36.31
CA ASN A 372 -19.67 0.26 -34.95
C ASN A 372 -19.75 1.44 -33.98
N ILE A 373 -19.98 1.13 -32.70
CA ILE A 373 -19.91 2.12 -31.63
C ILE A 373 -18.50 2.73 -31.59
N GLY A 374 -18.43 4.06 -31.67
CA GLY A 374 -17.17 4.82 -31.66
C GLY A 374 -16.57 5.10 -33.04
N ASP A 375 -17.13 4.55 -34.12
CA ASP A 375 -16.68 4.86 -35.48
C ASP A 375 -17.35 6.15 -36.01
N HIS A 376 -16.56 7.03 -36.62
CA HIS A 376 -17.08 8.18 -37.37
C HIS A 376 -17.36 7.79 -38.82
N THR A 377 -18.64 7.59 -39.17
CA THR A 377 -19.07 7.28 -40.54
C THR A 377 -19.34 8.56 -41.34
N VAL A 378 -18.35 8.99 -42.13
CA VAL A 378 -18.49 10.14 -43.03
C VAL A 378 -19.60 9.95 -44.08
N TYR A 379 -20.20 11.06 -44.50
CA TYR A 379 -21.32 11.16 -45.45
C TYR A 379 -22.56 10.38 -45.00
N ARG A 380 -22.76 10.26 -43.69
CA ARG A 380 -23.97 9.68 -43.11
C ARG A 380 -24.65 10.71 -42.23
N HIS A 381 -25.91 11.01 -42.50
CA HIS A 381 -26.71 11.81 -41.59
C HIS A 381 -26.88 11.04 -40.27
N SER A 382 -26.51 11.67 -39.16
CA SER A 382 -26.91 11.20 -37.84
C SER A 382 -28.39 11.53 -37.61
N PHE A 383 -28.98 11.04 -36.52
CA PHE A 383 -30.19 11.67 -36.02
C PHE A 383 -29.80 12.93 -35.24
N TYR A 384 -30.39 14.06 -35.60
CA TYR A 384 -30.20 15.35 -34.94
C TYR A 384 -31.47 15.62 -34.12
N ASN A 385 -31.35 15.47 -32.81
CA ASN A 385 -32.48 15.47 -31.90
C ASN A 385 -33.08 16.88 -31.75
N ALA A 386 -34.40 16.97 -31.57
CA ALA A 386 -34.96 18.17 -30.99
C ALA A 386 -34.50 18.29 -29.52
N PRO A 387 -34.15 19.48 -29.00
CA PRO A 387 -33.70 19.66 -27.61
C PRO A 387 -34.69 19.12 -26.57
N ILE A 388 -35.98 19.05 -26.89
CA ILE A 388 -37.00 18.52 -25.97
C ILE A 388 -36.86 17.01 -25.70
N THR A 389 -36.11 16.27 -26.53
CA THR A 389 -35.97 14.80 -26.42
C THR A 389 -34.63 14.35 -25.83
N THR A 390 -33.65 15.25 -25.68
CA THR A 390 -32.30 14.92 -25.17
C THR A 390 -31.75 16.04 -24.28
N ASN A 391 -30.53 15.84 -23.75
CA ASN A 391 -29.78 16.87 -23.02
C ASN A 391 -28.55 17.37 -23.84
N GLU A 392 -28.54 17.15 -25.16
CA GLU A 392 -27.37 17.49 -25.99
C GLU A 392 -27.19 19.00 -26.21
N ASP A 393 -28.27 19.77 -26.15
CA ASP A 393 -28.24 21.24 -26.12
C ASP A 393 -27.60 21.75 -24.81
N GLU A 394 -27.94 21.13 -23.67
CA GLU A 394 -27.32 21.40 -22.38
C GLU A 394 -25.81 21.08 -22.40
N ASN A 395 -25.39 20.03 -23.11
CA ASN A 395 -23.97 19.73 -23.30
C ASN A 395 -23.25 20.86 -24.04
N LYS A 396 -23.88 21.50 -25.03
CA LYS A 396 -23.32 22.66 -25.74
C LYS A 396 -23.19 23.87 -24.82
N GLU A 397 -24.21 24.17 -24.02
CA GLU A 397 -24.15 25.23 -23.01
C GLU A 397 -23.04 24.99 -21.98
N LYS A 398 -22.93 23.74 -21.51
CA LYS A 398 -21.88 23.31 -20.59
C LYS A 398 -20.50 23.44 -21.21
N LEU A 399 -20.31 23.03 -22.47
CA LEU A 399 -19.06 23.20 -23.20
C LEU A 399 -18.65 24.67 -23.27
N ILE A 400 -19.57 25.56 -23.67
CA ILE A 400 -19.33 27.00 -23.73
C ILE A 400 -19.00 27.54 -22.33
N SER A 401 -19.69 27.09 -21.29
CA SER A 401 -19.40 27.47 -19.91
C SER A 401 -18.00 27.05 -19.47
N LEU A 402 -17.58 25.83 -19.79
CA LEU A 402 -16.25 25.30 -19.50
C LEU A 402 -15.14 26.04 -20.26
N ALA A 403 -15.36 26.36 -21.54
CA ALA A 403 -14.42 27.16 -22.33
C ALA A 403 -14.26 28.57 -21.73
N ASN A 404 -15.37 29.17 -21.28
CA ASN A 404 -15.31 30.42 -20.51
C ASN A 404 -14.60 30.25 -19.15
N ARG A 405 -14.78 29.12 -18.45
CA ARG A 405 -14.05 28.81 -17.20
C ARG A 405 -12.54 28.76 -17.44
N PHE A 406 -12.10 28.17 -18.55
CA PHE A 406 -10.70 28.15 -18.96
C PHE A 406 -10.13 29.58 -19.06
N THR A 407 -10.81 30.45 -19.81
CA THR A 407 -10.45 31.87 -19.94
C THR A 407 -10.46 32.60 -18.60
N GLN A 408 -11.47 32.36 -17.75
CA GLN A 408 -11.58 33.02 -16.45
C GLN A 408 -10.48 32.61 -15.47
N LYS A 409 -9.98 31.37 -15.51
CA LYS A 409 -8.84 30.96 -14.69
C LYS A 409 -7.56 31.71 -15.08
N LEU A 410 -7.29 31.85 -16.37
CA LEU A 410 -6.15 32.65 -16.86
C LEU A 410 -6.26 34.13 -16.49
N LYS A 411 -7.47 34.70 -16.58
CA LYS A 411 -7.75 36.10 -16.19
C LYS A 411 -7.54 36.36 -14.71
N ASN A 412 -8.03 35.46 -13.87
CA ASN A 412 -8.12 35.66 -12.43
C ASN A 412 -6.95 35.04 -11.65
N PHE A 413 -6.01 34.35 -12.30
CA PHE A 413 -4.80 33.86 -11.63
C PHE A 413 -3.96 35.02 -11.08
N GLN A 414 -3.55 34.91 -9.81
CA GLN A 414 -2.76 35.92 -9.12
C GLN A 414 -1.76 35.31 -8.13
N SER A 415 -0.61 35.96 -7.98
CA SER A 415 0.30 35.70 -6.86
C SER A 415 -0.25 36.39 -5.62
N PHE A 416 -0.72 35.62 -4.64
CA PHE A 416 -1.39 36.14 -3.45
C PHE A 416 -0.73 35.65 -2.15
N LYS A 417 -0.60 36.55 -1.16
CA LYS A 417 -0.23 36.21 0.23
C LYS A 417 -1.38 36.61 1.14
N GLY A 418 -1.79 35.70 2.02
CA GLY A 418 -2.87 35.93 2.96
C GLY A 418 -2.75 35.05 4.21
N PRO A 419 -3.72 35.11 5.12
CA PRO A 419 -3.76 34.22 6.28
C PRO A 419 -3.92 32.75 5.87
N ILE A 420 -3.60 31.86 6.80
CA ILE A 420 -3.83 30.42 6.60
C ILE A 420 -5.32 30.14 6.71
N VAL A 421 -5.89 29.49 5.71
CA VAL A 421 -7.30 29.06 5.69
C VAL A 421 -7.36 27.60 5.26
N ILE A 422 -8.26 26.85 5.90
CA ILE A 422 -8.59 25.49 5.52
C ILE A 422 -10.00 25.50 4.90
N THR A 423 -10.12 25.02 3.66
CA THR A 423 -11.39 24.92 2.94
C THR A 423 -11.67 23.46 2.60
N PRO A 424 -12.83 22.89 2.99
CA PRO A 424 -13.17 21.53 2.60
C PRO A 424 -13.42 21.47 1.09
N SER A 425 -12.95 20.39 0.47
CA SER A 425 -12.94 20.18 -0.97
C SER A 425 -12.94 18.67 -1.28
N ASN A 426 -12.77 18.33 -2.55
CA ASN A 426 -12.80 16.97 -3.05
C ASN A 426 -11.51 16.61 -3.83
N THR A 427 -11.13 15.33 -3.78
CA THR A 427 -10.17 14.67 -4.66
C THR A 427 -10.87 13.74 -5.64
N GLY A 428 -10.26 13.45 -6.79
CA GLY A 428 -10.79 12.48 -7.76
C GLY A 428 -12.10 12.88 -8.48
N VAL A 429 -12.58 14.12 -8.32
CA VAL A 429 -13.79 14.65 -8.98
C VAL A 429 -13.45 15.70 -10.04
N ALA A 430 -14.44 16.04 -10.89
CA ALA A 430 -14.36 17.14 -11.84
C ALA A 430 -14.07 18.47 -11.13
N LEU A 431 -13.39 19.40 -11.83
CA LEU A 431 -12.95 20.66 -11.22
C LEU A 431 -14.11 21.50 -10.65
N SER A 432 -15.30 21.41 -11.25
CA SER A 432 -16.51 22.10 -10.79
C SER A 432 -16.93 21.74 -9.37
N GLU A 433 -16.58 20.54 -8.90
CA GLU A 433 -16.94 20.02 -7.58
C GLU A 433 -15.86 20.28 -6.52
N LYS A 434 -14.71 20.87 -6.92
CA LYS A 434 -13.65 21.29 -6.01
C LYS A 434 -13.87 22.71 -5.53
N ALA A 435 -13.37 23.04 -4.34
CA ALA A 435 -13.34 24.42 -3.85
C ALA A 435 -12.40 25.29 -4.71
N ILE A 436 -12.77 26.55 -4.94
CA ILE A 436 -12.00 27.51 -5.74
C ILE A 436 -10.72 27.89 -4.99
N PRO A 437 -9.54 27.58 -5.54
CA PRO A 437 -8.25 27.84 -4.89
C PRO A 437 -7.95 29.31 -4.62
N PHE A 438 -7.11 29.57 -3.62
CA PHE A 438 -6.78 30.93 -3.18
C PHE A 438 -5.96 31.75 -4.19
N TYR A 439 -5.31 31.10 -5.14
CA TYR A 439 -4.53 31.75 -6.20
C TYR A 439 -5.40 32.30 -7.35
N TYR A 440 -6.73 32.20 -7.25
CA TYR A 440 -7.67 32.91 -8.10
C TYR A 440 -8.28 34.11 -7.39
N ASN A 441 -8.43 35.23 -8.11
CA ASN A 441 -9.29 36.33 -7.72
C ASN A 441 -10.77 35.94 -7.94
N VAL A 442 -11.50 35.69 -6.86
CA VAL A 442 -12.88 35.17 -6.93
C VAL A 442 -13.87 36.31 -7.12
N ASN A 443 -14.12 36.68 -8.37
CA ASN A 443 -15.18 37.60 -8.78
C ASN A 443 -16.45 36.85 -9.24
N LEU A 444 -17.53 37.60 -9.50
CA LEU A 444 -18.80 37.02 -9.95
C LEU A 444 -18.69 36.30 -11.30
N ASP A 445 -17.83 36.76 -12.20
CA ASP A 445 -17.64 36.12 -13.52
C ASP A 445 -17.00 34.74 -13.39
N LEU A 446 -16.00 34.59 -12.52
CA LEU A 446 -15.40 33.29 -12.23
C LEU A 446 -16.41 32.36 -11.53
N LEU A 447 -17.17 32.86 -10.56
CA LEU A 447 -18.17 32.08 -9.82
C LEU A 447 -19.24 31.49 -10.76
N LYS A 448 -19.75 32.28 -11.70
CA LYS A 448 -20.72 31.85 -12.74
C LYS A 448 -20.18 30.83 -13.73
N LYS A 449 -18.86 30.65 -13.81
CA LYS A 449 -18.23 29.72 -14.75
C LYS A 449 -17.55 28.55 -14.05
N TRP A 450 -17.36 28.60 -12.72
CA TRP A 450 -16.70 27.53 -11.98
C TRP A 450 -17.47 26.21 -12.03
N ASN A 451 -18.76 26.26 -11.71
CA ASN A 451 -19.67 25.11 -11.68
C ASN A 451 -20.94 25.43 -12.48
N PHE A 452 -21.14 24.69 -13.57
CA PHE A 452 -22.26 24.86 -14.49
C PHE A 452 -23.61 24.60 -13.79
N GLU A 453 -23.74 23.49 -13.06
CA GLU A 453 -24.97 23.11 -12.37
C GLU A 453 -25.38 24.14 -11.31
N LYS A 454 -24.41 24.62 -10.52
CA LYS A 454 -24.68 25.68 -9.54
C LYS A 454 -25.17 26.95 -10.23
N THR A 455 -24.55 27.33 -11.34
CA THR A 455 -24.96 28.54 -12.08
C THR A 455 -26.35 28.39 -12.69
N LYS A 456 -26.65 27.24 -13.30
CA LYS A 456 -27.98 26.91 -13.83
C LYS A 456 -29.07 26.99 -12.74
N ASN A 457 -28.71 26.71 -11.49
CA ASN A 457 -29.60 26.76 -10.33
C ASN A 457 -29.49 28.06 -9.50
N TYR A 458 -28.91 29.15 -10.04
CA TYR A 458 -28.74 30.44 -9.34
C TYR A 458 -27.96 30.34 -8.01
N LYS A 459 -27.02 29.40 -7.95
CA LYS A 459 -26.18 29.05 -6.80
C LYS A 459 -24.69 29.25 -7.10
N GLU A 460 -24.34 30.11 -8.05
CA GLU A 460 -22.94 30.40 -8.40
C GLU A 460 -22.12 30.90 -7.19
N THR A 461 -22.75 31.61 -6.25
CA THR A 461 -22.12 32.11 -5.02
C THR A 461 -22.02 31.04 -3.90
N TYR A 462 -22.54 29.83 -4.13
CA TYR A 462 -22.45 28.66 -3.23
C TYR A 462 -21.23 27.78 -3.55
N ASN A 463 -20.32 28.24 -4.41
CA ASN A 463 -19.00 27.64 -4.52
C ASN A 463 -18.22 27.88 -3.22
N LEU A 464 -17.50 26.86 -2.74
CA LEU A 464 -16.59 27.04 -1.61
C LEU A 464 -15.28 27.64 -2.10
N SER A 465 -14.68 28.52 -1.32
CA SER A 465 -13.40 29.12 -1.63
C SER A 465 -12.71 29.64 -0.38
N TYR A 466 -11.39 29.80 -0.47
CA TYR A 466 -10.61 30.66 0.41
C TYR A 466 -11.18 32.09 0.48
N HIS A 467 -11.58 32.66 -0.67
CA HIS A 467 -12.05 34.05 -0.78
C HIS A 467 -13.55 34.14 -0.57
N LYS A 468 -13.98 34.71 0.57
CA LYS A 468 -15.39 34.69 1.01
C LYS A 468 -16.22 35.91 0.57
N THR A 469 -15.57 36.98 0.12
CA THR A 469 -16.21 38.30 -0.12
C THR A 469 -17.42 38.23 -1.05
N ASN A 470 -17.29 37.50 -2.17
CA ASN A 470 -18.33 37.39 -3.20
C ASN A 470 -19.17 36.11 -3.08
N LEU A 471 -18.97 35.31 -2.02
CA LEU A 471 -19.77 34.12 -1.75
C LEU A 471 -21.09 34.49 -1.04
N ALA A 472 -22.04 33.56 -1.09
CA ALA A 472 -23.31 33.67 -0.40
C ALA A 472 -23.12 34.00 1.09
N THR A 473 -24.05 34.75 1.67
CA THR A 473 -23.97 35.18 3.08
C THR A 473 -24.29 34.06 4.06
N ASP A 474 -24.83 32.94 3.58
CA ASP A 474 -25.12 31.75 4.36
C ASP A 474 -23.89 31.25 5.12
N ASP A 475 -24.07 30.99 6.42
CA ASP A 475 -22.95 30.66 7.30
C ASP A 475 -22.27 29.33 6.93
N PHE A 476 -23.02 28.34 6.43
CA PHE A 476 -22.45 27.07 5.96
C PHE A 476 -21.62 27.21 4.66
N ILE A 477 -21.74 28.32 3.93
CA ILE A 477 -20.89 28.64 2.78
C ILE A 477 -19.63 29.38 3.23
N ARG A 478 -19.76 30.34 4.17
CA ARG A 478 -18.63 31.15 4.65
C ARG A 478 -17.81 30.45 5.72
N ASN A 479 -18.39 29.54 6.49
CA ASN A 479 -17.74 28.79 7.58
C ASN A 479 -18.03 27.28 7.46
N PRO A 480 -17.67 26.65 6.32
CA PRO A 480 -18.10 25.29 6.01
C PRO A 480 -17.55 24.21 6.98
N LEU A 481 -16.42 24.47 7.64
CA LEU A 481 -15.84 23.56 8.64
C LEU A 481 -16.67 23.41 9.93
N LEU A 482 -17.68 24.26 10.15
CA LEU A 482 -18.63 24.14 11.27
C LEU A 482 -19.83 23.23 10.95
N TYR A 483 -19.93 22.75 9.71
CA TYR A 483 -21.06 21.99 9.20
C TYR A 483 -20.62 20.60 8.72
N ASN A 484 -21.58 19.78 8.30
CA ASN A 484 -21.31 18.42 7.83
C ASN A 484 -20.42 18.42 6.56
N MET A 485 -19.34 17.64 6.60
CA MET A 485 -18.35 17.47 5.52
C MET A 485 -18.37 16.05 4.91
N ASP A 486 -19.42 15.25 5.11
CA ASP A 486 -19.54 13.86 4.59
C ASP A 486 -19.40 13.75 3.06
N HIS A 487 -19.62 14.87 2.35
CA HIS A 487 -19.50 14.97 0.89
C HIS A 487 -18.12 15.48 0.45
N ASN A 488 -17.16 15.54 1.38
CA ASN A 488 -15.79 15.98 1.16
C ASN A 488 -14.81 14.90 1.62
N ASP A 489 -13.67 14.82 0.93
CA ASP A 489 -12.56 13.90 1.26
C ASP A 489 -11.20 14.60 1.32
N PHE A 490 -11.18 15.94 1.15
CA PHE A 490 -9.96 16.72 1.07
C PHE A 490 -10.03 18.04 1.83
N TYR A 491 -8.95 18.38 2.53
CA TYR A 491 -8.74 19.70 3.13
C TYR A 491 -7.77 20.49 2.24
N ARG A 492 -8.26 21.52 1.53
CA ARG A 492 -7.38 22.53 0.94
C ARG A 492 -6.82 23.39 2.06
N VAL A 493 -5.51 23.37 2.24
CA VAL A 493 -4.80 24.17 3.25
C VAL A 493 -3.93 25.15 2.49
N GLU A 494 -4.20 26.44 2.61
CA GLU A 494 -3.61 27.46 1.74
C GLU A 494 -3.15 28.68 2.54
N GLY A 495 -2.28 29.50 1.95
CA GLY A 495 -1.82 30.77 2.54
C GLY A 495 -0.55 30.70 3.41
N PHE A 496 0.07 29.53 3.57
CA PHE A 496 1.27 29.38 4.43
C PHE A 496 2.62 29.45 3.70
N VAL A 497 2.66 29.33 2.36
CA VAL A 497 3.91 29.37 1.59
C VAL A 497 4.63 30.72 1.79
N GLY A 498 5.91 30.67 2.11
CA GLY A 498 6.74 31.82 2.45
C GLY A 498 6.69 32.25 3.92
N MET A 499 5.83 31.66 4.76
CA MET A 499 5.86 31.87 6.22
C MET A 499 6.94 30.99 6.87
N PRO A 500 7.46 31.33 8.06
CA PRO A 500 8.28 30.41 8.84
C PRO A 500 7.53 29.10 9.11
N TYR A 501 8.14 27.94 8.82
CA TYR A 501 7.48 26.63 8.85
C TYR A 501 6.95 26.27 10.24
N THR A 502 7.63 26.70 11.30
CA THR A 502 7.17 26.51 12.68
C THR A 502 5.88 27.27 12.96
N ILE A 503 5.78 28.51 12.48
CA ILE A 503 4.58 29.35 12.62
C ILE A 503 3.45 28.80 11.75
N ALA A 504 3.74 28.41 10.51
CA ALA A 504 2.77 27.77 9.63
C ALA A 504 2.20 26.50 10.27
N MET A 505 3.06 25.61 10.77
CA MET A 505 2.65 24.37 11.41
C MET A 505 1.82 24.61 12.67
N GLN A 506 2.22 25.57 13.52
CA GLN A 506 1.44 25.95 14.70
C GLN A 506 0.05 26.46 14.32
N ASN A 507 -0.06 27.35 13.33
CA ASN A 507 -1.33 27.90 12.88
C ASN A 507 -2.23 26.84 12.23
N ILE A 508 -1.67 25.94 11.41
CA ILE A 508 -2.42 24.84 10.81
C ILE A 508 -2.91 23.87 11.89
N ASN A 509 -2.05 23.50 12.86
CA ASN A 509 -2.45 22.65 13.98
C ASN A 509 -3.54 23.32 14.83
N ALA A 510 -3.45 24.63 15.09
CA ALA A 510 -4.48 25.36 15.82
C ALA A 510 -5.83 25.35 15.09
N LEU A 511 -5.84 25.50 13.75
CA LEU A 511 -7.06 25.38 12.95
C LEU A 511 -7.60 23.95 12.94
N ARG A 512 -6.71 22.96 12.77
CA ARG A 512 -7.06 21.53 12.84
C ARG A 512 -7.73 21.20 14.16
N ASP A 513 -7.14 21.59 15.28
CA ASP A 513 -7.63 21.27 16.63
C ASP A 513 -8.93 22.02 16.92
N LYS A 514 -9.06 23.28 16.47
CA LYS A 514 -10.28 24.07 16.60
C LYS A 514 -11.49 23.41 15.91
N TYR A 515 -11.30 22.86 14.72
CA TYR A 515 -12.39 22.27 13.91
C TYR A 515 -12.44 20.74 13.94
N GLY A 516 -11.57 20.08 14.73
CA GLY A 516 -11.53 18.62 14.84
C GLY A 516 -11.15 17.90 13.54
N LEU A 517 -10.25 18.47 12.74
CA LEU A 517 -9.94 17.96 11.40
C LEU A 517 -8.99 16.76 11.44
N ALA A 518 -9.27 15.73 10.64
CA ALA A 518 -8.53 14.47 10.66
C ALA A 518 -7.32 14.48 9.73
N PHE A 519 -6.22 15.14 10.12
CA PHE A 519 -4.93 15.04 9.40
C PHE A 519 -3.74 15.41 10.30
N LYS A 520 -2.52 15.06 9.88
CA LYS A 520 -1.27 15.45 10.57
C LYS A 520 -0.51 16.50 9.76
N VAL A 521 0.27 17.36 10.43
CA VAL A 521 1.24 18.27 9.80
C VAL A 521 2.65 17.94 10.27
N SER A 522 3.63 18.00 9.37
CA SER A 522 5.06 17.77 9.69
C SER A 522 5.96 18.60 8.78
N GLY A 523 7.22 18.82 9.18
CA GLY A 523 8.19 19.59 8.41
C GLY A 523 9.29 18.70 7.82
N LEU A 524 9.65 18.93 6.55
CA LEU A 524 10.80 18.29 5.90
C LEU A 524 11.83 19.34 5.46
N SER A 525 13.08 19.20 5.92
CA SER A 525 14.17 20.09 5.54
C SER A 525 14.90 19.61 4.28
N LEU A 526 15.26 20.54 3.39
CA LEU A 526 16.09 20.26 2.22
C LEU A 526 17.58 20.10 2.57
N GLU A 527 18.02 20.69 3.69
CA GLU A 527 19.40 20.64 4.19
C GLU A 527 19.44 19.91 5.55
N LYS A 528 20.50 19.13 5.79
CA LYS A 528 20.71 18.42 7.06
C LYS A 528 21.21 19.41 8.12
N SER A 529 20.61 19.38 9.31
CA SER A 529 21.10 20.15 10.47
C SER A 529 22.56 19.74 10.75
N THR A 530 23.48 20.69 10.61
CA THR A 530 24.86 20.52 11.08
C THR A 530 24.88 20.94 12.53
N SER A 531 25.00 19.98 13.44
CA SER A 531 25.22 20.25 14.86
C SER A 531 26.53 21.03 15.03
N ARG A 532 26.47 22.36 15.11
CA ARG A 532 27.62 23.17 15.52
C ARG A 532 27.87 22.93 17.01
N SER A 533 28.96 22.24 17.33
CA SER A 533 29.54 22.30 18.67
C SER A 533 29.95 23.75 18.96
N LEU A 534 29.22 24.43 19.83
CA LEU A 534 29.62 25.73 20.36
C LEU A 534 30.86 25.56 21.26
N ASN A 535 32.05 25.56 20.66
CA ASN A 535 33.27 25.90 21.40
C ASN A 535 33.28 27.41 21.58
N ALA A 536 32.81 27.86 22.74
CA ALA A 536 32.87 29.26 23.13
C ALA A 536 34.34 29.65 23.41
N THR A 537 34.99 30.28 22.42
CA THR A 537 36.17 31.10 22.65
C THR A 537 35.73 32.55 22.58
N VAL A 538 35.63 33.19 23.74
CA VAL A 538 35.39 34.63 23.85
C VAL A 538 36.66 35.36 23.43
N THR A 539 36.60 36.06 22.30
CA THR A 539 37.58 37.10 21.95
C THR A 539 36.84 38.38 21.63
N THR A 540 36.95 39.33 22.54
CA THR A 540 36.53 40.72 22.38
C THR A 540 37.42 41.44 21.37
N ALA A 541 36.84 42.09 20.36
CA ALA A 541 37.51 43.17 19.63
C ALA A 541 36.49 44.15 19.01
N THR A 542 36.37 45.28 19.70
CA THR A 542 36.26 46.68 19.21
C THR A 542 35.76 46.99 17.80
N ALA A 543 34.78 47.90 17.78
CA ALA A 543 34.22 48.58 16.62
C ALA A 543 35.26 49.39 15.83
N ALA A 544 35.21 49.26 14.50
CA ALA A 544 35.79 50.21 13.56
C ALA A 544 34.72 50.60 12.52
N THR A 545 34.40 51.90 12.53
CA THR A 545 33.77 52.68 11.47
C THR A 545 34.48 52.51 10.13
N ALA A 546 33.74 52.52 9.01
CA ALA A 546 33.99 53.45 7.88
C ALA A 546 33.03 53.21 6.68
N THR A 547 32.32 54.30 6.34
CA THR A 547 32.04 54.87 4.99
C THR A 547 31.38 54.06 3.88
N VAL A 548 30.23 54.61 3.46
CA VAL A 548 29.58 54.45 2.16
C VAL A 548 30.32 55.28 1.11
N ALA A 549 30.61 54.68 -0.05
CA ALA A 549 31.08 55.37 -1.25
C ALA A 549 29.99 55.32 -2.34
N THR A 550 29.62 56.50 -2.83
CA THR A 550 28.73 56.77 -3.96
C THR A 550 29.49 56.85 -5.28
N ALA A 551 28.87 56.43 -6.38
CA ALA A 551 29.17 56.88 -7.75
C ALA A 551 27.81 57.31 -8.37
N ALA A 552 27.52 58.61 -8.54
CA ALA A 552 28.00 59.54 -9.56
C ALA A 552 27.25 59.40 -10.90
N THR A 553 26.37 60.36 -11.18
CA THR A 553 26.16 60.91 -12.53
C THR A 553 25.99 62.43 -12.44
N THR A 554 26.76 63.10 -13.29
CA THR A 554 26.98 64.54 -13.44
C THR A 554 26.01 65.21 -14.41
N GLY A 555 25.80 66.52 -14.23
CA GLY A 555 25.38 67.48 -15.28
C GLY A 555 24.07 68.21 -14.96
N ALA A 556 24.03 69.29 -14.17
CA ALA A 556 24.51 70.67 -14.40
C ALA A 556 23.46 71.63 -15.04
N VAL A 557 23.04 72.60 -14.21
CA VAL A 557 22.94 74.07 -14.51
C VAL A 557 21.68 74.48 -15.33
N THR A 558 20.80 75.43 -14.98
CA THR A 558 20.89 76.73 -14.25
C THR A 558 19.48 77.27 -13.86
N ALA A 559 19.43 78.08 -12.80
CA ALA A 559 18.73 79.37 -12.63
C ALA A 559 17.18 79.53 -12.56
N ARG A 560 16.79 80.08 -11.40
CA ARG A 560 15.97 81.30 -11.13
C ARG A 560 14.43 81.25 -11.22
N MET A 561 13.84 81.25 -10.01
CA MET A 561 12.89 82.21 -9.40
C MET A 561 11.84 82.97 -10.25
N ASN A 562 10.61 82.89 -9.69
CA ASN A 562 9.53 83.90 -9.57
C ASN A 562 8.43 84.03 -10.64
N GLY A 563 7.19 84.14 -10.13
CA GLY A 563 5.99 84.71 -10.78
C GLY A 563 4.80 83.73 -10.79
N LEU A 564 3.90 83.75 -9.80
CA LEU A 564 2.62 84.51 -9.74
C LEU A 564 1.53 84.08 -10.76
N ASP A 565 0.33 83.95 -10.19
CA ASP A 565 -1.02 84.13 -10.75
C ASP A 565 -1.76 83.02 -11.51
N ASN A 566 -2.73 82.46 -10.77
CA ASN A 566 -4.19 82.49 -11.03
C ASN A 566 -4.81 81.56 -12.11
N VAL A 567 -6.08 81.18 -11.84
CA VAL A 567 -7.18 80.62 -12.69
C VAL A 567 -7.92 79.53 -11.86
N THR A 568 -8.93 79.93 -11.06
CA THR A 568 -10.41 79.82 -11.27
C THR A 568 -10.96 78.38 -11.34
N ALA A 569 -11.76 77.96 -10.34
CA ALA A 569 -13.26 77.90 -10.33
C ALA A 569 -13.81 76.67 -11.10
N ALA A 570 -14.85 75.92 -10.70
CA ALA A 570 -16.06 76.16 -9.90
C ALA A 570 -16.60 74.79 -9.40
N GLN A 571 -17.10 74.66 -8.15
CA GLN A 571 -18.53 74.58 -7.73
C GLN A 571 -19.38 73.53 -8.48
N ALA A 572 -19.94 72.50 -7.84
CA ALA A 572 -20.97 72.43 -6.77
C ALA A 572 -22.41 72.35 -7.31
N ASP A 573 -23.11 71.28 -6.93
CA ASP A 573 -24.54 71.14 -6.52
C ASP A 573 -25.04 69.72 -6.90
N ALA A 574 -25.52 68.85 -6.02
CA ALA A 574 -26.52 68.90 -4.94
C ALA A 574 -27.97 68.62 -5.40
N SER A 575 -28.50 67.52 -4.83
CA SER A 575 -29.84 67.37 -4.23
C SER A 575 -31.06 66.91 -5.07
N SER A 576 -31.74 65.90 -4.50
CA SER A 576 -33.21 65.74 -4.27
C SER A 576 -33.40 64.34 -3.65
N ILE A 577 -33.74 64.13 -2.36
CA ILE A 577 -34.96 64.39 -1.55
C ILE A 577 -36.23 63.74 -2.11
N ALA A 578 -36.77 62.75 -1.37
CA ALA A 578 -38.14 62.67 -0.81
C ALA A 578 -38.49 61.20 -0.43
N SER A 579 -38.63 60.88 0.87
CA SER A 579 -39.89 60.72 1.65
C SER A 579 -40.46 59.27 1.59
N ALA A 580 -40.38 58.46 2.66
CA ALA A 580 -41.24 58.42 3.86
C ALA A 580 -42.40 57.41 3.73
N ALA A 581 -42.41 56.37 4.58
CA ALA A 581 -43.60 55.82 5.27
C ALA A 581 -43.24 54.59 6.14
N SER A 582 -43.63 54.63 7.40
CA SER A 582 -43.93 53.46 8.24
C SER A 582 -45.28 53.69 8.91
N PRO A 583 -45.97 52.62 9.31
CA PRO A 583 -46.56 52.61 10.65
C PRO A 583 -46.30 51.32 11.45
N SER A 584 -46.29 51.53 12.77
CA SER A 584 -46.40 50.64 13.96
C SER A 584 -47.48 49.54 13.85
N ASP A 585 -47.50 48.44 14.61
CA ASP A 585 -47.48 48.21 16.07
C ASP A 585 -47.27 46.67 16.27
N GLY A 586 -46.57 46.09 17.25
CA GLY A 586 -46.82 46.12 18.68
C GLY A 586 -47.29 44.74 19.19
N SER A 587 -46.38 43.88 19.69
CA SER A 587 -46.71 42.83 20.69
C SER A 587 -45.45 42.31 21.40
N THR A 588 -45.51 42.28 22.72
CA THR A 588 -44.45 42.00 23.70
C THR A 588 -44.31 40.52 24.08
N VAL A 589 -43.04 40.09 24.12
CA VAL A 589 -42.27 39.00 24.77
C VAL A 589 -42.92 38.16 25.89
N PRO A 590 -42.47 36.90 26.10
CA PRO A 590 -41.50 36.64 27.18
C PRO A 590 -40.31 35.73 26.81
N ASP A 591 -39.26 35.90 27.62
CA ASP A 591 -37.84 35.53 27.45
C ASP A 591 -37.52 34.04 27.32
N THR A 592 -36.46 33.75 26.54
CA THR A 592 -35.51 32.65 26.80
C THR A 592 -34.07 33.12 26.56
N PRO A 593 -33.08 32.59 27.31
CA PRO A 593 -31.81 33.26 27.57
C PRO A 593 -30.85 33.22 26.37
N VAL A 594 -30.40 34.41 25.96
CA VAL A 594 -29.28 34.60 25.01
C VAL A 594 -27.97 34.26 25.72
N LEU A 595 -27.31 33.20 25.26
CA LEU A 595 -25.92 32.87 25.60
C LEU A 595 -24.95 33.77 24.81
N PRO A 596 -23.76 34.07 25.36
CA PRO A 596 -23.00 35.26 25.02
C PRO A 596 -22.44 35.25 23.59
N VAL A 597 -22.54 36.44 22.98
CA VAL A 597 -21.87 36.86 21.74
C VAL A 597 -20.39 36.47 21.79
N GLY A 598 -19.92 35.75 20.77
CA GLY A 598 -18.51 35.37 20.62
C GLY A 598 -17.59 36.59 20.46
N PRO A 599 -16.27 36.44 20.70
CA PRO A 599 -15.36 37.58 20.75
C PRO A 599 -15.15 38.20 19.37
N GLU A 600 -15.34 39.52 19.28
CA GLU A 600 -14.89 40.35 18.15
C GLU A 600 -13.36 40.28 18.00
N LEU A 601 -12.90 40.05 16.78
CA LEU A 601 -11.48 40.21 16.39
C LEU A 601 -11.13 41.70 16.41
N THR A 602 -10.29 42.14 17.36
CA THR A 602 -9.87 43.54 17.48
C THR A 602 -8.50 43.76 16.81
N THR A 603 -8.48 44.55 15.73
CA THR A 603 -7.28 45.06 15.07
C THR A 603 -6.77 46.31 15.78
N ILE A 604 -5.47 46.36 16.16
CA ILE A 604 -4.86 47.53 16.79
C ILE A 604 -3.95 48.23 15.78
N SER A 605 -4.29 49.47 15.41
CA SER A 605 -3.49 50.33 14.52
C SER A 605 -2.63 51.31 15.33
N ILE A 606 -1.39 51.53 14.87
CA ILE A 606 -0.49 52.58 15.43
C ILE A 606 -1.12 53.98 15.32
N LYS A 607 -1.97 54.20 14.31
CA LYS A 607 -2.69 55.46 14.13
C LYS A 607 -3.74 55.67 15.23
N ASP A 608 -4.43 54.61 15.64
CA ASP A 608 -5.49 54.66 16.65
C ASP A 608 -4.90 54.82 18.05
N LEU A 609 -3.76 54.17 18.32
CA LEU A 609 -2.99 54.37 19.55
C LEU A 609 -2.53 55.82 19.72
N ARG A 610 -2.08 56.47 18.63
CA ARG A 610 -1.72 57.91 18.67
C ARG A 610 -2.92 58.80 18.94
N ALA A 611 -4.09 58.48 18.38
CA ALA A 611 -5.31 59.23 18.63
C ALA A 611 -5.79 59.10 20.09
N GLN A 612 -5.69 57.90 20.67
CA GLN A 612 -6.04 57.65 22.07
C GLN A 612 -5.09 58.36 23.05
N LEU A 613 -3.79 58.42 22.76
CA LEU A 613 -2.82 59.14 23.60
C LEU A 613 -3.09 60.66 23.62
N VAL A 614 -3.50 61.23 22.48
CA VAL A 614 -3.89 62.65 22.37
C VAL A 614 -5.20 62.92 23.11
N SER A 615 -6.17 61.99 23.06
CA SER A 615 -7.42 62.08 23.84
C SER A 615 -7.16 62.07 25.35
N ILE A 616 -6.29 61.17 25.85
CA ILE A 616 -5.95 61.13 27.28
C ILE A 616 -5.25 62.42 27.73
N SER A 617 -4.34 62.96 26.91
CA SER A 617 -3.67 64.25 27.19
C SER A 617 -4.67 65.40 27.31
N SER A 618 -5.69 65.41 26.43
CA SER A 618 -6.80 66.37 26.47
C SER A 618 -7.71 66.20 27.69
N ASP A 619 -8.04 64.95 28.05
CA ASP A 619 -8.95 64.64 29.17
C ASP A 619 -8.30 64.97 30.54
N ILE A 620 -6.99 64.76 30.68
CA ILE A 620 -6.22 65.12 31.88
C ILE A 620 -6.10 66.66 32.02
N SER A 621 -5.86 67.38 30.93
CA SER A 621 -5.81 68.85 30.95
C SER A 621 -7.14 69.50 31.33
N ASN A 622 -8.26 68.88 31.00
CA ASN A 622 -9.60 69.46 31.19
C ASN A 622 -10.33 68.97 32.45
N GLN A 623 -9.70 68.16 33.31
CA GLN A 623 -10.24 67.64 34.58
C GLN A 623 -11.63 66.97 34.47
N VAL A 624 -11.93 66.29 33.35
CA VAL A 624 -13.22 65.62 33.17
C VAL A 624 -13.10 64.14 33.55
N ASN A 625 -13.79 63.78 34.64
CA ASN A 625 -14.17 62.42 35.04
C ASN A 625 -13.05 61.36 35.12
N ALA A 626 -12.37 61.34 36.28
CA ALA A 626 -11.23 60.47 36.57
C ALA A 626 -11.44 58.96 36.30
N GLN A 627 -12.68 58.45 36.38
CA GLN A 627 -12.97 57.03 36.10
C GLN A 627 -12.90 56.66 34.63
N GLN A 628 -13.29 57.56 33.72
CA GLN A 628 -13.19 57.32 32.28
C GLN A 628 -11.71 57.34 31.87
N THR A 629 -10.96 58.34 32.35
CA THR A 629 -9.52 58.47 32.10
C THR A 629 -8.72 57.28 32.63
N LEU A 630 -9.04 56.75 33.82
CA LEU A 630 -8.40 55.54 34.38
C LEU A 630 -8.67 54.28 33.55
N ARG A 631 -9.88 54.13 32.99
CA ARG A 631 -10.20 53.01 32.09
C ARG A 631 -9.46 53.11 30.76
N THR A 632 -9.35 54.32 30.20
CA THR A 632 -8.60 54.55 28.96
C THR A 632 -7.09 54.34 29.17
N ILE A 633 -6.53 54.80 30.30
CA ILE A 633 -5.12 54.58 30.66
C ILE A 633 -4.84 53.10 30.92
N SER A 634 -5.72 52.37 31.61
CA SER A 634 -5.57 50.92 31.82
C SER A 634 -5.68 50.12 30.52
N GLY A 635 -6.54 50.55 29.58
CA GLY A 635 -6.61 49.99 28.24
C GLY A 635 -5.32 50.23 27.45
N LEU A 636 -4.75 51.43 27.57
CA LEU A 636 -3.50 51.81 26.92
C LEU A 636 -2.27 51.10 27.52
N ASP A 637 -2.21 50.90 28.83
CA ASP A 637 -1.12 50.16 29.52
C ASP A 637 -1.08 48.69 29.08
N ASN A 638 -2.24 48.06 28.90
CA ASN A 638 -2.32 46.70 28.33
C ASN A 638 -1.89 46.66 26.85
N GLN A 639 -2.24 47.67 26.05
CA GLN A 639 -1.82 47.77 24.65
C GLN A 639 -0.32 48.10 24.49
N LEU A 640 0.25 48.95 25.37
CA LEU A 640 1.69 49.25 25.40
C LEU A 640 2.54 48.07 25.91
N LYS A 641 2.05 47.30 26.88
CA LYS A 641 2.68 46.04 27.30
C LYS A 641 2.74 45.01 26.17
N LEU A 642 1.71 44.96 25.32
CA LEU A 642 1.71 44.17 24.08
C LEU A 642 2.78 44.65 23.07
N LEU A 643 3.00 45.97 22.98
CA LEU A 643 3.96 46.58 22.06
C LEU A 643 5.43 46.40 22.50
N ASN A 644 5.70 46.40 23.82
CA ASN A 644 7.05 46.24 24.38
C ASN A 644 7.61 44.80 24.30
N THR A 645 6.85 43.85 23.77
CA THR A 645 7.26 42.46 23.51
C THR A 645 7.70 42.19 22.06
N ILE A 646 7.84 43.24 21.24
CA ILE A 646 8.22 43.17 19.83
C ILE A 646 9.67 43.65 19.65
N ASP A 647 10.54 42.85 19.01
CA ASP A 647 11.82 43.36 18.48
C ASP A 647 11.56 43.98 17.08
N PHE A 648 11.69 45.30 17.00
CA PHE A 648 11.31 46.11 15.83
C PHE A 648 12.39 46.07 14.76
N LYS A 649 12.47 44.99 13.98
CA LYS A 649 13.07 45.03 12.65
C LYS A 649 12.25 44.21 11.66
N ALA A 650 11.62 44.95 10.75
CA ALA A 650 10.75 44.53 9.66
C ALA A 650 9.29 44.25 10.07
N VAL A 651 8.41 45.21 9.79
CA VAL A 651 7.09 45.04 9.15
C VAL A 651 6.47 46.43 9.06
N ALA A 652 6.28 46.90 7.82
CA ALA A 652 5.34 47.94 7.48
C ALA A 652 4.18 47.27 6.73
N ASP A 653 2.96 47.60 7.14
CA ASP A 653 1.70 47.39 6.44
C ASP A 653 1.31 45.95 6.05
N SER A 654 0.85 45.17 7.03
CA SER A 654 -0.29 44.25 6.89
C SER A 654 -0.64 43.64 8.25
N GLY A 655 -1.91 43.69 8.66
CA GLY A 655 -2.38 43.13 9.93
C GLY A 655 -2.21 41.61 9.98
N ILE A 656 -1.56 41.11 11.03
CA ILE A 656 -1.31 39.67 11.26
C ILE A 656 -2.00 39.25 12.57
N SER A 657 -2.71 38.11 12.52
CA SER A 657 -3.09 37.35 13.72
C SER A 657 -1.93 36.43 14.11
N ILE A 658 -1.36 36.60 15.30
CA ILE A 658 -0.32 35.72 15.86
C ILE A 658 -0.79 35.20 17.21
N VAL A 659 -0.88 33.87 17.35
CA VAL A 659 -1.04 33.20 18.65
C VAL A 659 0.28 33.28 19.40
N THR A 660 0.20 33.77 20.63
CA THR A 660 1.29 33.91 21.58
C THR A 660 1.98 32.57 21.88
N GLN A 661 3.30 32.55 21.76
CA GLN A 661 4.14 31.47 22.27
C GLN A 661 4.01 31.41 23.81
N THR A 662 3.25 30.45 24.30
CA THR A 662 3.28 30.04 25.71
C THR A 662 3.30 28.52 25.81
N ALA A 663 4.44 28.00 26.28
CA ALA A 663 4.65 26.72 26.97
C ALA A 663 4.23 25.40 26.29
N LYS A 664 5.10 24.91 25.40
CA LYS A 664 5.86 23.65 25.52
C LYS A 664 6.75 23.57 24.29
N GLU A 665 8.05 23.36 24.46
CA GLU A 665 8.88 22.85 23.38
C GLU A 665 8.40 21.43 23.07
N GLU A 666 7.28 21.32 22.36
CA GLU A 666 6.95 20.10 21.66
C GLU A 666 8.01 19.98 20.57
N LYS A 667 8.90 18.98 20.71
CA LYS A 667 9.93 18.69 19.71
C LYS A 667 9.22 18.61 18.36
N VAL A 668 9.44 19.64 17.54
CA VAL A 668 9.00 19.67 16.16
C VAL A 668 9.71 18.51 15.47
N ASP A 669 8.96 17.48 15.10
CA ASP A 669 9.49 16.33 14.38
C ASP A 669 9.90 16.78 12.97
N THR A 670 11.16 17.22 12.85
CA THR A 670 11.77 17.61 11.59
C THR A 670 12.62 16.47 11.05
N GLU A 671 12.45 16.21 9.76
CA GLU A 671 13.19 15.18 9.04
C GLU A 671 13.80 15.74 7.77
N PHE A 672 14.94 15.18 7.37
CA PHE A 672 15.59 15.55 6.13
C PHE A 672 14.84 14.91 4.97
N LEU A 673 14.46 15.70 3.94
CA LEU A 673 13.66 15.22 2.81
C LEU A 673 14.29 13.99 2.14
N GLY A 674 15.62 13.98 1.97
CA GLY A 674 16.32 12.85 1.36
C GLY A 674 16.17 11.56 2.17
N ASP A 675 16.37 11.63 3.49
CA ASP A 675 16.26 10.47 4.40
C ASP A 675 14.80 9.98 4.46
N PHE A 676 13.84 10.93 4.45
CA PHE A 676 12.42 10.61 4.40
C PHE A 676 12.04 9.85 3.13
N LEU A 677 12.53 10.29 1.96
CA LEU A 677 12.23 9.68 0.67
C LEU A 677 12.82 8.26 0.52
N ASP A 678 13.88 7.91 1.27
CA ASP A 678 14.43 6.55 1.31
C ASP A 678 13.48 5.57 2.03
N LEU A 679 12.74 6.06 3.03
CA LEU A 679 11.83 5.25 3.84
C LEU A 679 10.39 5.28 3.31
N LYS A 680 9.97 6.40 2.72
CA LYS A 680 8.59 6.70 2.35
C LYS A 680 8.55 7.31 0.95
N SER A 681 7.83 6.65 0.05
CA SER A 681 7.53 7.15 -1.29
C SER A 681 6.07 7.63 -1.39
N GLY A 682 5.76 8.36 -2.46
CA GLY A 682 4.38 8.78 -2.75
C GLY A 682 3.99 10.16 -2.24
N LEU A 683 4.97 11.01 -1.84
CA LEU A 683 4.70 12.43 -1.62
C LEU A 683 4.13 13.06 -2.89
N GLU A 684 2.98 13.70 -2.76
CA GLU A 684 2.30 14.35 -3.88
C GLU A 684 1.84 15.76 -3.50
N HIS A 685 2.04 16.70 -4.42
CA HIS A 685 1.51 18.05 -4.24
C HIS A 685 0.04 18.11 -4.67
N GLY A 686 -0.81 18.58 -3.77
CA GLY A 686 -2.25 18.75 -4.01
C GLY A 686 -2.84 20.07 -3.49
N GLY A 687 -2.02 20.97 -2.94
CA GLY A 687 -2.50 22.23 -2.32
C GLY A 687 -3.32 21.98 -1.05
N GLY A 688 -2.94 20.95 -0.27
CA GLY A 688 -3.71 20.45 0.86
C GLY A 688 -3.43 18.99 1.19
N VAL A 689 -4.36 18.35 1.90
CA VAL A 689 -4.20 16.99 2.42
C VAL A 689 -5.53 16.23 2.41
N PRO A 690 -5.56 14.96 1.97
CA PRO A 690 -6.77 14.15 2.06
C PRO A 690 -7.14 13.84 3.52
N PHE A 691 -8.40 13.45 3.75
CA PHE A 691 -8.85 13.05 5.08
C PHE A 691 -8.05 11.84 5.57
N GLY A 692 -7.56 11.90 6.81
CA GLY A 692 -6.64 10.91 7.37
C GLY A 692 -5.21 10.97 6.81
N GLY A 693 -4.86 12.01 6.04
CA GLY A 693 -3.55 12.18 5.43
C GLY A 693 -2.54 12.94 6.30
N THR A 694 -1.32 13.10 5.78
CA THR A 694 -0.25 13.93 6.40
C THR A 694 0.20 15.02 5.45
N LEU A 695 0.11 16.27 5.88
CA LEU A 695 0.62 17.45 5.20
C LEU A 695 2.08 17.70 5.59
N TYR A 696 2.96 17.79 4.60
CA TYR A 696 4.37 18.09 4.76
C TYR A 696 4.69 19.49 4.26
N LEU A 697 5.30 20.29 5.15
CA LEU A 697 5.84 21.61 4.83
C LEU A 697 7.31 21.45 4.50
N ILE A 698 7.67 21.64 3.23
CA ILE A 698 9.07 21.62 2.78
C ILE A 698 9.70 22.97 3.05
N TYR A 699 10.84 22.99 3.73
CA TYR A 699 11.60 24.21 4.03
C TYR A 699 13.10 23.96 3.83
N ARG A 700 13.91 25.02 3.78
CA ARG A 700 15.34 24.87 3.49
C ARG A 700 16.11 24.29 4.68
N SER A 701 16.14 25.02 5.79
CA SER A 701 16.84 24.64 7.03
C SER A 701 16.26 25.40 8.23
N GLU A 702 16.71 25.11 9.45
CA GLU A 702 16.23 25.83 10.64
C GLU A 702 16.62 27.32 10.63
N GLU A 703 17.77 27.67 10.03
CA GLU A 703 18.20 29.05 9.83
C GLU A 703 17.42 29.76 8.71
N HIS A 704 17.02 28.99 7.69
CA HIS A 704 16.24 29.47 6.53
C HIS A 704 14.88 28.79 6.53
N ASN A 705 14.05 29.17 7.51
CA ASN A 705 12.88 28.41 7.92
C ASN A 705 11.60 28.72 7.13
N ALA A 706 11.66 29.45 6.02
CA ALA A 706 10.47 29.73 5.21
C ALA A 706 9.95 28.45 4.53
N VAL A 707 8.63 28.25 4.53
CA VAL A 707 7.98 27.18 3.75
C VAL A 707 8.16 27.47 2.28
N LEU A 708 8.80 26.54 1.58
CA LEU A 708 9.07 26.60 0.15
C LEU A 708 8.00 25.89 -0.66
N ALA A 709 7.47 24.79 -0.13
CA ALA A 709 6.46 23.99 -0.79
C ALA A 709 5.62 23.11 0.16
N ASP A 710 4.47 22.64 -0.31
CA ASP A 710 3.65 21.61 0.34
C ASP A 710 3.54 20.31 -0.46
N PHE A 711 3.54 19.19 0.25
CA PHE A 711 3.26 17.84 -0.25
C PHE A 711 2.41 17.09 0.77
N ALA A 712 1.74 16.02 0.34
CA ALA A 712 0.94 15.18 1.22
C ALA A 712 1.19 13.69 0.98
N LEU A 713 0.96 12.91 2.04
CA LEU A 713 0.72 11.47 1.97
C LEU A 713 -0.75 11.18 2.23
N PRO A 714 -1.34 10.16 1.59
CA PRO A 714 -2.75 9.80 1.75
C PRO A 714 -3.05 9.05 3.05
N TYR A 715 -2.09 9.01 3.98
CA TYR A 715 -2.22 8.34 5.27
C TYR A 715 -1.50 9.14 6.37
N LEU A 716 -1.88 8.89 7.63
CA LEU A 716 -1.19 9.40 8.81
C LEU A 716 0.20 8.75 8.87
N CYS A 717 1.23 9.53 8.55
CA CYS A 717 2.59 9.10 8.49
C CYS A 717 3.33 9.53 9.76
N CYS A 718 4.12 8.57 10.22
CA CYS A 718 4.83 8.54 11.48
C CYS A 718 5.78 9.74 11.60
N SER A 719 5.91 10.29 12.79
CA SER A 719 7.11 11.04 13.14
C SER A 719 8.18 10.07 13.59
N LYS A 720 9.46 10.47 13.46
CA LYS A 720 10.65 9.68 13.83
C LYS A 720 10.48 8.90 15.14
N LYS A 721 10.12 7.65 14.97
CA LYS A 721 10.79 6.45 15.46
C LYS A 721 10.02 5.31 14.79
N ASP A 722 10.48 4.86 13.63
CA ASP A 722 10.32 3.43 13.39
C ASP A 722 10.96 2.77 14.62
N PRO A 723 10.20 2.00 15.42
CA PRO A 723 10.74 1.42 16.63
C PRO A 723 11.97 0.64 16.21
N VAL A 724 13.13 1.07 16.70
CA VAL A 724 14.37 0.33 16.54
C VAL A 724 14.13 -0.99 17.26
N PHE A 725 13.80 -1.99 16.46
CA PHE A 725 13.37 -3.27 16.95
C PHE A 725 14.51 -4.23 16.72
N MET A 726 14.87 -4.93 17.78
CA MET A 726 15.76 -6.07 17.71
C MET A 726 15.09 -7.20 18.47
N ALA A 727 15.02 -8.36 17.84
CA ALA A 727 14.74 -9.61 18.54
C ALA A 727 15.87 -10.61 18.34
N LEU A 728 16.07 -11.43 19.37
CA LEU A 728 16.91 -12.62 19.35
C LEU A 728 16.02 -13.84 19.61
N PRO A 729 16.30 -15.01 19.00
CA PRO A 729 15.49 -16.21 19.18
C PRO A 729 15.43 -16.72 20.63
N SER A 730 16.40 -16.33 21.47
CA SER A 730 16.46 -16.63 22.88
C SER A 730 17.12 -15.46 23.63
N ALA A 731 16.78 -15.28 24.90
CA ALA A 731 17.44 -14.32 25.80
C ALA A 731 18.66 -14.92 26.55
N LYS A 732 18.87 -16.24 26.45
CA LYS A 732 19.94 -16.97 27.12
C LYS A 732 20.53 -18.03 26.19
N LEU A 733 21.85 -18.12 26.17
CA LEU A 733 22.60 -19.14 25.42
C LEU A 733 23.74 -19.71 26.28
N CYS A 734 24.28 -20.83 25.86
CA CYS A 734 25.47 -21.43 26.45
C CYS A 734 26.71 -21.07 25.66
N GLN A 735 27.84 -21.00 26.37
CA GLN A 735 29.13 -20.78 25.75
C GLN A 735 29.38 -21.87 24.69
N ASN A 736 29.70 -21.45 23.46
CA ASN A 736 29.89 -22.30 22.27
C ASN A 736 28.61 -22.90 21.65
N ASP A 737 27.41 -22.41 21.98
CA ASP A 737 26.23 -22.69 21.17
C ASP A 737 26.39 -22.17 19.72
N ALA A 738 25.57 -22.67 18.80
CA ALA A 738 25.59 -22.17 17.42
C ALA A 738 25.19 -20.69 17.34
N LYS A 739 25.76 -19.95 16.38
CA LYS A 739 25.41 -18.55 16.14
C LYS A 739 23.92 -18.39 15.83
N VAL A 740 23.28 -17.37 16.40
CA VAL A 740 21.84 -17.10 16.22
C VAL A 740 21.61 -15.83 15.40
N PRO A 741 20.65 -15.79 14.47
CA PRO A 741 20.40 -14.61 13.66
C PRO A 741 19.73 -13.50 14.48
N PHE A 742 20.07 -12.25 14.18
CA PHE A 742 19.29 -11.10 14.64
C PHE A 742 18.09 -10.86 13.72
N THR A 743 16.95 -10.48 14.30
CA THR A 743 15.84 -9.86 13.57
C THR A 743 15.86 -8.37 13.91
N ILE A 744 16.15 -7.51 12.93
CA ILE A 744 16.27 -6.05 13.14
C ILE A 744 15.36 -5.26 12.21
N ILE A 745 14.90 -4.10 12.71
CA ILE A 745 14.24 -3.06 11.92
C ILE A 745 14.94 -1.72 12.26
N PRO A 746 15.52 -1.01 11.26
CA PRO A 746 15.63 -1.38 9.84
C PRO A 746 16.64 -2.53 9.59
N LEU A 747 16.50 -3.22 8.44
CA LEU A 747 17.27 -4.42 8.07
C LEU A 747 18.78 -4.20 7.91
N ASP A 748 19.20 -2.95 7.69
CA ASP A 748 20.58 -2.53 7.47
C ASP A 748 21.23 -1.89 8.72
N GLY A 749 20.53 -1.89 9.86
CA GLY A 749 21.03 -1.27 11.09
C GLY A 749 22.34 -1.86 11.62
N ASP A 750 23.23 -0.99 12.10
CA ASP A 750 24.50 -1.35 12.72
C ASP A 750 24.30 -1.79 14.18
N ILE A 751 24.72 -3.01 14.53
CA ILE A 751 24.47 -3.60 15.84
C ILE A 751 25.72 -3.53 16.70
N LYS A 752 25.65 -2.84 17.85
CA LYS A 752 26.71 -2.84 18.87
C LYS A 752 26.25 -3.57 20.12
N ALA A 753 27.10 -4.45 20.62
CA ALA A 753 26.85 -5.21 21.84
C ALA A 753 27.71 -4.64 22.99
N ASN A 754 27.10 -4.44 24.15
CA ASN A 754 27.71 -3.76 25.28
C ASN A 754 27.51 -4.56 26.57
N ILE A 755 28.55 -4.60 27.40
CA ILE A 755 28.51 -5.16 28.76
C ILE A 755 29.02 -4.10 29.72
N ALA A 756 28.16 -3.62 30.62
CA ALA A 756 28.50 -2.58 31.60
C ALA A 756 29.19 -1.34 30.98
N GLY A 757 28.72 -0.89 29.81
CA GLY A 757 29.24 0.30 29.11
C GLY A 757 30.49 0.07 28.26
N ARG A 758 31.00 -1.17 28.20
CA ARG A 758 32.12 -1.55 27.32
C ARG A 758 31.60 -2.36 26.12
N GLU A 759 31.98 -1.95 24.93
CA GLU A 759 31.65 -2.66 23.69
C GLU A 759 32.36 -4.03 23.62
N VAL A 760 31.64 -5.05 23.16
CA VAL A 760 32.12 -6.42 22.97
C VAL A 760 31.88 -6.88 21.54
N LYS A 761 32.90 -7.48 20.92
CA LYS A 761 32.87 -7.94 19.51
C LYS A 761 32.28 -9.34 19.39
N VAL A 762 30.96 -9.44 19.54
CA VAL A 762 30.21 -10.72 19.53
C VAL A 762 29.21 -10.83 18.38
N VAL A 763 29.15 -9.81 17.52
CA VAL A 763 28.31 -9.76 16.32
C VAL A 763 29.16 -10.13 15.11
N THR A 764 28.68 -11.05 14.28
CA THR A 764 29.34 -11.48 13.04
C THR A 764 28.38 -11.35 11.86
N LYS A 765 28.90 -11.10 10.65
CA LYS A 765 28.10 -10.95 9.42
C LYS A 765 28.43 -12.06 8.43
N THR A 766 27.42 -12.73 7.89
CA THR A 766 27.59 -13.74 6.84
C THR A 766 26.53 -13.50 5.77
N ALA A 767 26.94 -13.30 4.51
CA ALA A 767 26.04 -13.06 3.37
C ALA A 767 25.00 -11.95 3.60
N GLY A 768 25.38 -10.85 4.27
CA GLY A 768 24.50 -9.71 4.53
C GLY A 768 23.68 -9.80 5.84
N GLN A 769 23.53 -10.99 6.43
CA GLN A 769 22.78 -11.20 7.68
C GLN A 769 23.69 -11.07 8.92
N ASN A 770 23.21 -10.36 9.94
CA ASN A 770 23.87 -10.24 11.25
C ASN A 770 23.52 -11.43 12.15
N PHE A 771 24.52 -11.97 12.85
CA PHE A 771 24.41 -13.07 13.82
C PHE A 771 25.07 -12.72 15.15
N PHE A 772 24.47 -13.18 16.25
CA PHE A 772 25.11 -13.21 17.57
C PHE A 772 25.87 -14.52 17.74
N ASP A 773 27.16 -14.43 18.05
CA ASP A 773 28.03 -15.59 18.24
C ASP A 773 28.42 -15.74 19.74
N PRO A 774 27.84 -16.71 20.46
CA PRO A 774 28.13 -16.90 21.88
C PRO A 774 29.55 -17.42 22.15
N SER A 775 30.28 -17.95 21.15
CA SER A 775 31.66 -18.40 21.32
C SER A 775 32.66 -17.24 21.44
N LEU A 776 32.29 -16.05 20.97
CA LEU A 776 33.10 -14.83 21.04
C LEU A 776 32.98 -14.10 22.38
N VAL A 777 32.08 -14.53 23.28
CA VAL A 777 31.96 -13.96 24.62
C VAL A 777 33.15 -14.41 25.47
N ALA A 778 33.98 -13.45 25.89
CA ALA A 778 35.15 -13.72 26.72
C ALA A 778 34.76 -14.38 28.06
N ALA A 779 35.62 -15.25 28.58
CA ALA A 779 35.35 -15.99 29.82
C ALA A 779 34.99 -15.09 31.02
N ALA A 780 35.59 -13.90 31.10
CA ALA A 780 35.33 -12.91 32.14
C ALA A 780 33.94 -12.24 32.05
N ASP A 781 33.25 -12.40 30.93
CA ASP A 781 31.96 -11.78 30.63
C ASP A 781 30.78 -12.77 30.60
N LEU A 782 31.06 -14.06 30.75
CA LEU A 782 30.02 -15.09 30.88
C LEU A 782 29.15 -14.83 32.12
N GLY A 783 27.84 -14.99 31.97
CA GLY A 783 26.84 -14.73 33.01
C GLY A 783 26.48 -13.26 33.20
N LYS A 784 27.15 -12.32 32.51
CA LYS A 784 26.77 -10.89 32.52
C LYS A 784 25.69 -10.62 31.46
N THR A 785 24.90 -9.58 31.71
CA THR A 785 23.90 -9.10 30.74
C THR A 785 24.59 -8.31 29.64
N ILE A 786 24.38 -8.76 28.41
CA ILE A 786 24.74 -8.07 27.18
C ILE A 786 23.52 -7.25 26.73
N SER A 787 23.69 -5.95 26.60
CA SER A 787 22.71 -5.02 26.03
C SER A 787 23.13 -4.64 24.63
N PHE A 788 22.17 -4.31 23.77
CA PHE A 788 22.46 -3.95 22.39
C PHE A 788 21.99 -2.53 22.05
N THR A 789 22.63 -1.94 21.05
CA THR A 789 22.11 -0.79 20.30
C THR A 789 22.03 -1.15 18.83
N VAL A 790 21.10 -0.53 18.11
CA VAL A 790 21.00 -0.58 16.65
C VAL A 790 21.04 0.87 16.17
N ASN A 791 22.00 1.22 15.32
CA ASN A 791 22.26 2.62 14.91
C ASN A 791 22.41 3.57 16.11
N ASP A 792 23.07 3.11 17.17
CA ASP A 792 23.29 3.83 18.44
C ASP A 792 22.04 4.06 19.32
N ASP A 793 20.85 3.65 18.88
CA ASP A 793 19.65 3.63 19.71
C ASP A 793 19.57 2.35 20.58
N PRO A 794 19.28 2.46 21.89
CA PRO A 794 19.15 1.31 22.78
C PRO A 794 17.88 0.50 22.49
N VAL A 795 18.00 -0.83 22.51
CA VAL A 795 16.89 -1.76 22.35
C VAL A 795 16.63 -2.56 23.64
N GLU A 796 15.40 -3.05 23.81
CA GLU A 796 15.04 -3.84 25.00
C GLU A 796 15.68 -5.24 25.03
N ALA A 797 16.08 -5.77 23.86
CA ALA A 797 16.69 -7.07 23.75
C ALA A 797 17.95 -7.18 24.61
N LYS A 798 18.02 -8.26 25.40
CA LYS A 798 19.14 -8.60 26.27
C LYS A 798 19.54 -10.04 26.03
N MET A 799 20.84 -10.31 26.17
CA MET A 799 21.39 -11.65 26.05
C MET A 799 22.28 -11.96 27.26
N ILE A 800 22.21 -13.19 27.76
CA ILE A 800 23.16 -13.71 28.75
C ILE A 800 23.75 -15.00 28.19
N VAL A 801 25.08 -15.05 28.07
CA VAL A 801 25.79 -16.27 27.69
C VAL A 801 26.37 -16.91 28.94
N HIS A 802 25.89 -18.10 29.29
CA HIS A 802 26.34 -18.83 30.48
C HIS A 802 27.50 -19.75 30.15
N ALA A 803 28.47 -19.84 31.07
CA ALA A 803 29.58 -20.78 30.94
C ALA A 803 29.07 -22.23 30.91
N LEU A 804 29.75 -23.10 30.16
CA LEU A 804 29.56 -24.53 30.29
C LEU A 804 30.06 -25.02 31.67
N PRO A 805 29.52 -26.12 32.21
CA PRO A 805 30.04 -26.73 33.43
C PRO A 805 31.54 -27.03 33.30
N ASN A 806 32.35 -26.51 34.23
CA ASN A 806 33.79 -26.74 34.26
C ASN A 806 34.12 -27.80 35.32
N VAL A 807 33.89 -29.05 34.94
CA VAL A 807 34.22 -30.22 35.75
C VAL A 807 35.03 -31.22 34.94
N THR A 808 35.81 -32.04 35.64
CA THR A 808 36.44 -33.24 35.10
C THR A 808 35.67 -34.46 35.57
N VAL A 809 35.57 -35.47 34.72
CA VAL A 809 34.89 -36.72 35.07
C VAL A 809 35.85 -37.88 34.83
N THR A 810 36.04 -38.71 35.84
CA THR A 810 36.86 -39.92 35.78
C THR A 810 36.07 -41.13 36.31
N ALA A 811 36.45 -42.33 35.87
CA ALA A 811 35.96 -43.59 36.43
C ALA A 811 37.07 -44.22 37.29
N SER A 812 36.72 -44.80 38.43
CA SER A 812 37.66 -45.58 39.25
C SER A 812 38.00 -46.92 38.59
N GLU A 813 39.07 -47.56 39.07
CA GLU A 813 39.24 -49.00 38.85
C GLU A 813 38.04 -49.76 39.46
N PRO A 814 37.64 -50.93 38.90
CA PRO A 814 36.54 -51.73 39.44
C PRO A 814 36.86 -52.30 40.82
N ILE A 815 35.93 -52.18 41.76
CA ILE A 815 36.05 -52.73 43.11
C ILE A 815 35.12 -53.93 43.24
N HIS A 816 35.68 -55.13 43.46
CA HIS A 816 34.91 -56.33 43.75
C HIS A 816 34.42 -56.33 45.19
N GLY A 817 33.17 -56.75 45.41
CA GLY A 817 32.56 -56.73 46.74
C GLY A 817 33.26 -57.66 47.74
N GLU A 818 33.22 -57.30 49.03
CA GLU A 818 33.75 -58.11 50.13
C GLU A 818 32.94 -59.41 50.36
N VAL A 819 31.78 -59.55 49.70
CA VAL A 819 30.91 -60.74 49.73
C VAL A 819 31.41 -61.72 48.67
N PRO A 820 32.08 -62.83 49.05
CA PRO A 820 32.78 -63.69 48.09
C PRO A 820 31.85 -64.61 47.27
N ASP A 821 30.54 -64.39 47.33
CA ASP A 821 29.47 -65.13 46.65
C ASP A 821 28.90 -64.38 45.44
N HIS A 822 29.36 -63.15 45.16
CA HIS A 822 28.87 -62.32 44.07
C HIS A 822 29.99 -61.91 43.09
N PRO A 823 29.89 -62.29 41.79
CA PRO A 823 30.92 -61.98 40.79
C PRO A 823 30.99 -60.50 40.38
N ASP A 824 30.06 -59.68 40.87
CA ASP A 824 29.83 -58.29 40.48
C ASP A 824 30.97 -57.35 40.92
N ALA A 825 31.06 -56.19 40.26
CA ALA A 825 31.99 -55.13 40.64
C ALA A 825 31.30 -53.76 40.65
N GLU A 826 31.67 -52.91 41.59
CA GLU A 826 31.25 -51.51 41.62
C GLU A 826 32.30 -50.61 40.97
N VAL A 827 31.85 -49.69 40.11
CA VAL A 827 32.68 -48.59 39.61
C VAL A 827 32.11 -47.27 40.12
N THR A 828 33.00 -46.40 40.60
CA THR A 828 32.65 -45.04 41.01
C THR A 828 33.08 -44.04 39.94
N PHE A 829 32.11 -43.31 39.41
CA PHE A 829 32.31 -42.16 38.52
C PHE A 829 32.42 -40.89 39.36
N THR A 830 33.59 -40.27 39.31
CA THR A 830 33.89 -39.07 40.10
C THR A 830 33.82 -37.84 39.21
N VAL A 831 32.89 -36.94 39.52
CA VAL A 831 32.83 -35.58 38.98
C VAL A 831 33.63 -34.68 39.92
N ALA A 832 34.75 -34.13 39.45
CA ALA A 832 35.64 -33.26 40.23
C ALA A 832 35.63 -31.83 39.68
N GLY A 833 35.60 -30.85 40.58
CA GLY A 833 35.50 -29.42 40.25
C GLY A 833 34.50 -28.72 41.17
N THR A 834 33.94 -27.60 40.72
CA THR A 834 32.90 -26.86 41.45
C THR A 834 31.54 -27.52 41.24
N LEU A 835 31.04 -28.27 42.22
CA LEU A 835 29.85 -29.13 42.06
C LEU A 835 28.51 -28.47 42.43
N THR A 836 28.54 -27.24 42.92
CA THR A 836 27.36 -26.54 43.45
C THR A 836 26.25 -26.40 42.41
N ASN A 837 25.07 -26.93 42.74
CA ASN A 837 23.85 -26.89 41.92
C ASN A 837 24.02 -27.50 40.51
N LEU A 838 25.00 -28.38 40.30
CA LEU A 838 25.11 -29.14 39.06
C LEU A 838 24.15 -30.35 39.08
N THR A 839 23.64 -30.69 37.91
CA THR A 839 22.88 -31.92 37.68
C THR A 839 23.60 -32.78 36.66
N TYR A 840 23.31 -34.07 36.63
CA TYR A 840 23.89 -34.99 35.68
C TYR A 840 22.84 -35.90 35.05
N VAL A 841 23.18 -36.40 33.86
CA VAL A 841 22.55 -37.54 33.20
C VAL A 841 23.67 -38.51 32.82
N MET A 842 23.70 -39.67 33.44
CA MET A 842 24.70 -40.71 33.30
C MET A 842 24.11 -41.91 32.56
N ASP A 843 24.83 -42.40 31.56
CA ASP A 843 24.63 -43.69 30.93
C ASP A 843 25.84 -44.56 31.27
N PHE A 844 25.61 -45.67 31.99
CA PHE A 844 26.69 -46.52 32.50
C PHE A 844 27.24 -47.50 31.45
N GLY A 845 26.60 -47.60 30.28
CA GLY A 845 27.00 -48.51 29.20
C GLY A 845 26.57 -49.97 29.39
N ASP A 846 25.96 -50.34 30.51
CA ASP A 846 25.35 -51.66 30.80
C ASP A 846 23.82 -51.66 30.58
N GLY A 847 23.29 -50.62 29.95
CA GLY A 847 21.85 -50.39 29.76
C GLY A 847 21.17 -49.62 30.90
N LYS A 848 21.85 -49.40 32.04
CA LYS A 848 21.32 -48.56 33.12
C LYS A 848 21.67 -47.10 32.91
N LYS A 849 20.75 -46.24 33.34
CA LYS A 849 20.90 -44.78 33.34
C LYS A 849 20.58 -44.22 34.71
N SER A 850 21.19 -43.09 35.05
CA SER A 850 20.92 -42.35 36.28
C SER A 850 20.92 -40.86 35.99
N SER A 851 20.05 -40.11 36.63
CA SER A 851 20.05 -38.65 36.55
C SER A 851 19.67 -38.05 37.90
N GLY A 852 20.15 -36.84 38.17
CA GLY A 852 19.89 -36.15 39.44
C GLY A 852 20.85 -35.00 39.68
N ALA A 853 20.82 -34.43 40.89
CA ALA A 853 21.86 -33.50 41.33
C ALA A 853 23.19 -34.24 41.48
N VAL A 854 24.30 -33.61 41.10
CA VAL A 854 25.64 -34.16 41.35
C VAL A 854 25.82 -34.25 42.87
N PRO A 855 26.12 -35.44 43.43
CA PRO A 855 26.32 -35.60 44.87
C PRO A 855 27.40 -34.66 45.40
N SER A 856 27.31 -34.25 46.67
CA SER A 856 28.28 -33.33 47.29
C SER A 856 29.70 -33.87 47.34
N ASP A 857 29.87 -35.19 47.32
CA ASP A 857 31.17 -35.87 47.22
C ASP A 857 31.61 -36.14 45.76
N GLY A 858 30.77 -35.77 44.78
CA GLY A 858 30.99 -35.95 43.36
C GLY A 858 30.92 -37.40 42.87
N LYS A 859 30.51 -38.36 43.71
CA LYS A 859 30.61 -39.80 43.41
C LYS A 859 29.28 -40.38 42.99
N ILE A 860 29.23 -40.92 41.77
CA ILE A 860 28.09 -41.64 41.22
C ILE A 860 28.53 -43.10 41.04
N ARG A 861 27.81 -44.06 41.62
CA ARG A 861 28.22 -45.47 41.65
C ARG A 861 27.27 -46.32 40.81
N ASN A 862 27.82 -47.33 40.14
CA ASN A 862 27.05 -48.40 39.53
C ASN A 862 27.71 -49.75 39.79
N THR A 863 26.89 -50.75 40.12
CA THR A 863 27.31 -52.14 40.23
C THR A 863 27.02 -52.86 38.91
N TYR A 864 28.07 -53.33 38.27
CA TYR A 864 28.00 -54.14 37.06
C TYR A 864 27.73 -55.60 37.43
N LYS A 865 26.71 -56.19 36.82
CA LYS A 865 26.39 -57.60 36.99
C LYS A 865 27.30 -58.42 36.10
N LEU A 866 28.09 -59.34 36.66
CA LEU A 866 29.15 -60.04 35.95
C LEU A 866 29.01 -61.56 36.05
N VAL A 867 29.70 -62.28 35.17
CA VAL A 867 29.84 -63.74 35.25
C VAL A 867 31.24 -64.08 35.77
N ALA A 868 31.32 -65.03 36.71
CA ALA A 868 32.59 -65.44 37.32
C ALA A 868 33.60 -65.90 36.24
N GLY A 869 34.79 -65.30 36.21
CA GLY A 869 35.84 -65.61 35.26
C GLY A 869 35.74 -64.99 33.86
N GLN A 870 34.64 -64.31 33.49
CA GLN A 870 34.45 -63.67 32.18
C GLN A 870 34.81 -62.18 32.19
N GLU A 871 35.44 -61.65 31.12
CA GLU A 871 35.68 -60.22 30.92
C GLU A 871 34.60 -59.55 30.05
N GLU A 872 34.13 -58.36 30.45
CA GLU A 872 33.20 -57.53 29.68
C GLU A 872 33.66 -56.06 29.60
N THR A 873 33.31 -55.34 28.53
CA THR A 873 33.68 -53.93 28.28
C THR A 873 32.48 -53.00 28.20
N PHE A 874 32.48 -51.91 28.97
CA PHE A 874 31.40 -50.91 29.03
C PHE A 874 31.87 -49.52 28.57
N ARG A 875 31.01 -48.75 27.89
CA ARG A 875 31.31 -47.41 27.36
C ARG A 875 30.41 -46.33 27.99
N PRO A 876 30.71 -45.88 29.21
CA PRO A 876 29.86 -44.92 29.89
C PRO A 876 29.99 -43.50 29.34
N THR A 877 28.91 -42.73 29.44
CA THR A 877 28.88 -41.30 29.11
C THR A 877 28.14 -40.52 30.19
N ILE A 878 28.60 -39.31 30.50
CA ILE A 878 27.91 -38.41 31.42
C ILE A 878 27.69 -37.04 30.80
N THR A 879 26.50 -36.50 30.96
CA THR A 879 26.19 -35.11 30.64
C THR A 879 26.02 -34.36 31.94
N ILE A 880 26.84 -33.34 32.18
CA ILE A 880 26.72 -32.45 33.34
C ILE A 880 26.03 -31.19 32.90
N SER A 881 25.09 -30.69 33.70
CA SER A 881 24.35 -29.45 33.46
C SER A 881 24.43 -28.53 34.66
N ASN A 882 24.54 -27.23 34.43
CA ASN A 882 24.48 -26.21 35.48
C ASN A 882 23.05 -25.68 35.68
N PRO A 883 22.78 -24.84 36.69
CA PRO A 883 21.44 -24.29 36.96
C PRO A 883 20.85 -23.48 35.80
N ASN A 884 21.70 -22.96 34.92
CA ASN A 884 21.28 -22.18 33.76
C ASN A 884 20.97 -23.07 32.53
N SER A 885 20.83 -24.38 32.75
CA SER A 885 20.54 -25.40 31.72
C SER A 885 21.64 -25.60 30.67
N CYS A 886 22.85 -25.04 30.90
CA CYS A 886 23.98 -25.30 30.02
C CYS A 886 24.62 -26.62 30.37
N SER A 887 24.77 -27.48 29.37
CA SER A 887 25.20 -28.86 29.54
C SER A 887 26.42 -29.20 28.68
N LYS A 888 27.27 -30.07 29.21
CA LYS A 888 28.43 -30.61 28.51
C LYS A 888 28.44 -32.12 28.66
N LYS A 889 28.53 -32.83 27.53
CA LYS A 889 28.69 -34.29 27.49
C LYS A 889 30.17 -34.66 27.57
N TYR A 890 30.45 -35.68 28.35
CA TYR A 890 31.75 -36.29 28.56
C TYR A 890 31.66 -37.77 28.18
N ASP A 891 32.36 -38.14 27.11
CA ASP A 891 32.53 -39.54 26.74
C ASP A 891 33.71 -40.12 27.54
N LEU A 892 33.45 -41.09 28.40
CA LEU A 892 34.47 -41.66 29.29
C LEU A 892 35.23 -42.78 28.58
N LYS A 893 36.45 -43.05 29.07
CA LYS A 893 37.23 -44.20 28.58
C LYS A 893 36.46 -45.50 28.85
N PRO A 894 36.48 -46.48 27.92
CA PRO A 894 35.86 -47.79 28.15
C PRO A 894 36.45 -48.48 29.38
N ILE A 895 35.62 -49.20 30.13
CA ILE A 895 36.00 -49.93 31.36
C ILE A 895 35.88 -51.43 31.10
N VAL A 896 36.85 -52.24 31.55
CA VAL A 896 36.90 -53.71 31.39
C VAL A 896 36.89 -54.41 32.77
N ILE A 897 36.06 -55.44 33.00
CA ILE A 897 35.86 -56.06 34.35
C ILE A 897 35.68 -57.61 34.33
N LYS A 898 36.16 -58.36 35.36
CA LYS A 898 36.13 -59.86 35.53
C LYS A 898 35.72 -60.38 36.95
N GLY A 899 34.88 -61.44 37.15
CA GLY A 899 34.34 -61.89 38.49
C GLY A 899 35.03 -63.09 39.26
N GLN A 900 34.82 -63.30 40.61
CA GLN A 900 35.57 -64.26 41.54
C GLN A 900 34.75 -65.01 42.68
N THR A 901 35.12 -66.25 43.17
CA THR A 901 34.36 -67.08 44.21
C THR A 901 35.06 -68.02 45.28
N THR A 902 36.32 -68.50 45.20
CA THR A 902 36.90 -69.54 46.15
C THR A 902 37.15 -69.08 47.61
N VAL A 903 37.24 -67.77 47.84
CA VAL A 903 37.50 -67.17 49.17
C VAL A 903 36.39 -67.47 50.17
N LYS A 904 35.13 -67.61 49.71
CA LYS A 904 34.00 -67.90 50.60
C LYS A 904 34.19 -69.20 51.35
N CYS A 905 34.37 -70.31 50.63
CA CYS A 905 34.39 -71.63 51.23
C CYS A 905 35.50 -71.78 52.29
N LEU A 906 36.63 -71.08 52.10
CA LEU A 906 37.69 -71.09 53.09
C LEU A 906 37.32 -70.35 54.37
N SER A 907 36.65 -69.19 54.26
CA SER A 907 36.22 -68.42 55.44
C SER A 907 35.07 -69.06 56.24
N GLY A 908 34.34 -70.00 55.65
CA GLY A 908 33.32 -70.80 56.36
C GLY A 908 33.87 -72.09 56.99
N LEU A 909 35.17 -72.35 56.89
CA LEU A 909 35.77 -73.62 57.31
C LEU A 909 36.22 -73.60 58.78
N GLU A 910 35.77 -74.60 59.53
CA GLU A 910 36.26 -74.96 60.87
C GLU A 910 37.15 -76.21 60.78
N VAL A 911 38.38 -76.10 61.27
CA VAL A 911 39.38 -77.15 61.35
C VAL A 911 39.48 -77.66 62.77
N THR A 912 39.25 -78.94 62.99
CA THR A 912 39.44 -79.61 64.28
C THR A 912 40.55 -80.65 64.16
N ILE A 913 41.51 -80.60 65.07
CA ILE A 913 42.59 -81.58 65.21
C ILE A 913 42.50 -82.22 66.60
N GLN A 914 42.50 -83.55 66.67
CA GLN A 914 42.33 -84.28 67.91
C GLN A 914 43.22 -85.52 68.02
N TYR A 915 43.44 -85.92 69.27
CA TYR A 915 44.07 -87.18 69.69
C TYR A 915 43.09 -87.91 70.60
N HIS A 916 42.93 -89.22 70.40
CA HIS A 916 42.15 -90.06 71.29
C HIS A 916 42.88 -91.39 71.54
N ASP A 917 42.80 -91.88 72.78
CA ASP A 917 43.55 -93.07 73.18
C ASP A 917 43.03 -94.35 72.50
N THR A 918 41.70 -94.55 72.45
CA THR A 918 41.07 -95.77 71.91
C THR A 918 40.03 -95.60 70.79
N LYS A 919 39.56 -94.38 70.48
CA LYS A 919 38.49 -94.11 69.51
C LYS A 919 38.95 -93.25 68.34
N GLY A 920 38.12 -93.21 67.30
CA GLY A 920 38.38 -92.45 66.08
C GLY A 920 39.17 -93.22 65.03
N PRO A 921 39.40 -92.60 63.86
CA PRO A 921 40.15 -93.23 62.79
C PRO A 921 41.64 -93.41 63.13
N CYS A 922 42.18 -92.67 64.12
CA CYS A 922 43.59 -92.68 64.50
C CYS A 922 43.78 -92.86 66.03
N PRO A 923 43.48 -94.05 66.61
CA PRO A 923 43.69 -94.28 68.04
C PRO A 923 45.18 -94.41 68.36
N GLY A 924 45.66 -93.66 69.35
CA GLY A 924 47.09 -93.58 69.67
C GLY A 924 47.59 -94.54 70.74
N GLY A 925 46.75 -94.99 71.69
CA GLY A 925 47.07 -95.98 72.72
C GLY A 925 48.20 -95.64 73.72
N HIS A 926 48.82 -94.47 73.65
CA HIS A 926 49.94 -94.06 74.52
C HIS A 926 49.80 -92.61 75.04
N ALA A 927 50.63 -92.24 76.02
CA ALA A 927 50.77 -90.85 76.42
C ALA A 927 51.87 -90.18 75.56
N CYS A 928 51.56 -89.02 75.00
CA CYS A 928 52.43 -88.18 74.20
C CYS A 928 52.74 -86.86 74.93
N ASN A 929 54.02 -86.54 75.02
CA ASN A 929 54.55 -85.30 75.59
C ASN A 929 55.17 -84.36 74.54
N SER A 930 55.08 -84.71 73.26
CA SER A 930 55.66 -83.96 72.12
C SER A 930 54.69 -83.86 70.93
N ALA A 931 53.51 -83.30 71.13
CA ALA A 931 52.47 -83.11 70.11
C ALA A 931 51.95 -81.66 70.09
N ARG A 932 52.83 -80.71 69.79
CA ARG A 932 52.51 -79.29 69.61
C ARG A 932 52.83 -78.86 68.19
N PHE A 933 51.83 -78.42 67.42
CA PHE A 933 51.97 -78.11 65.99
C PHE A 933 51.42 -76.73 65.61
N LYS A 934 51.96 -76.16 64.54
CA LYS A 934 51.42 -75.02 63.79
C LYS A 934 50.58 -75.56 62.63
N LEU A 935 49.37 -75.07 62.47
CA LEU A 935 48.52 -75.41 61.33
C LEU A 935 48.75 -74.41 60.19
N LEU A 936 49.10 -74.90 59.01
CA LEU A 936 49.28 -74.10 57.80
C LEU A 936 48.25 -74.53 56.74
N ALA A 937 47.83 -73.59 55.90
CA ALA A 937 47.05 -73.81 54.69
C ALA A 937 47.77 -73.14 53.51
N ASN A 938 48.20 -73.91 52.51
CA ASN A 938 49.06 -73.46 51.41
C ASN A 938 50.28 -72.66 51.89
N SER A 939 50.96 -73.17 52.92
CA SER A 939 52.12 -72.54 53.58
C SER A 939 51.81 -71.25 54.38
N ILE A 940 50.56 -70.79 54.42
CA ILE A 940 50.14 -69.69 55.28
C ILE A 940 49.78 -70.24 56.65
N GLN A 941 50.46 -69.78 57.69
CA GLN A 941 50.16 -70.17 59.08
C GLN A 941 48.83 -69.55 59.52
N LEU A 942 47.93 -70.38 60.03
CA LEU A 942 46.65 -69.96 60.58
C LEU A 942 46.81 -69.51 62.04
N GLY A 943 46.19 -68.38 62.40
CA GLY A 943 46.17 -67.83 63.75
C GLY A 943 47.47 -67.13 64.18
N SER A 944 47.53 -65.80 64.02
CA SER A 944 48.61 -64.95 64.55
C SER A 944 48.24 -64.36 65.94
N ALA A 945 49.17 -64.38 66.89
CA ALA A 945 48.90 -64.32 68.33
C ALA A 945 48.71 -62.89 68.89
N ALA A 946 47.58 -62.66 69.58
CA ALA A 946 47.46 -61.61 70.58
C ALA A 946 47.29 -62.16 72.02
N ASN A 947 47.13 -63.47 72.25
CA ASN A 947 47.09 -64.07 73.60
C ASN A 947 47.40 -65.60 73.61
N GLY A 948 48.58 -66.00 73.12
CA GLY A 948 49.27 -67.22 73.55
C GLY A 948 48.62 -68.61 73.35
N SER A 949 47.58 -68.79 72.52
CA SER A 949 46.83 -70.07 72.48
C SER A 949 46.43 -70.63 71.09
N ASN A 950 47.18 -70.40 70.01
CA ASN A 950 46.90 -71.00 68.68
C ASN A 950 48.01 -71.93 68.16
N ILE A 951 48.66 -72.66 69.06
CA ILE A 951 49.40 -73.88 68.72
C ILE A 951 48.45 -75.05 68.95
N VAL A 952 48.34 -75.94 67.96
CA VAL A 952 47.62 -77.22 68.09
C VAL A 952 48.34 -78.05 69.15
N ASN A 953 47.88 -77.99 70.40
CA ASN A 953 48.51 -78.67 71.53
C ASN A 953 47.73 -79.93 71.91
N LEU A 954 48.28 -81.08 71.58
CA LEU A 954 47.69 -82.40 71.89
C LEU A 954 48.49 -83.17 72.95
N ASN A 955 49.41 -82.51 73.67
CA ASN A 955 50.15 -83.14 74.77
C ASN A 955 49.21 -83.69 75.84
N ASN A 956 49.37 -84.95 76.22
CA ASN A 956 48.50 -85.63 77.17
C ASN A 956 49.27 -86.48 78.20
N GLY A 957 50.56 -86.15 78.41
CA GLY A 957 51.40 -86.75 79.46
C GLY A 957 50.85 -86.59 80.88
N SER A 958 49.96 -85.62 81.11
CA SER A 958 49.17 -85.44 82.34
C SER A 958 47.69 -85.63 82.05
N ALA A 959 46.93 -86.10 83.04
CA ALA A 959 45.46 -86.19 82.95
C ALA A 959 44.78 -84.80 82.90
N ALA A 960 45.43 -83.74 83.40
CA ALA A 960 44.92 -82.38 83.34
C ALA A 960 45.12 -81.73 81.96
N LEU A 961 44.21 -80.83 81.57
CA LEU A 961 44.34 -80.02 80.36
C LEU A 961 45.40 -78.92 80.55
N GLN A 962 46.19 -78.70 79.51
CA GLN A 962 47.03 -77.52 79.36
C GLN A 962 46.25 -76.38 78.68
N PRO A 963 46.73 -75.12 78.77
CA PRO A 963 46.11 -74.01 78.05
C PRO A 963 45.94 -74.30 76.55
N GLY A 964 44.77 -73.96 76.01
CA GLY A 964 44.40 -74.22 74.61
C GLY A 964 43.97 -75.65 74.29
N GLN A 965 43.95 -76.55 75.29
CA GLN A 965 43.45 -77.92 75.13
C GLN A 965 42.00 -78.03 75.58
N SER A 966 41.24 -78.85 74.85
CA SER A 966 39.97 -79.40 75.33
C SER A 966 40.10 -80.92 75.46
N TYR A 967 39.29 -81.53 76.34
CA TYR A 967 39.13 -82.99 76.30
C TYR A 967 38.48 -83.42 74.99
N GLY A 968 38.57 -84.71 74.65
CA GLY A 968 37.87 -85.26 73.49
C GLY A 968 36.35 -85.04 73.57
N ASP A 969 35.66 -85.06 72.43
CA ASP A 969 34.22 -84.84 72.39
C ASP A 969 33.48 -85.85 73.30
N GLY A 970 32.74 -85.31 74.29
CA GLY A 970 32.01 -86.11 75.29
C GLY A 970 32.84 -86.59 76.48
N GLU A 971 34.10 -86.21 76.60
CA GLU A 971 34.96 -86.52 77.74
C GLU A 971 35.13 -85.31 78.68
N THR A 972 35.12 -85.56 80.00
CA THR A 972 35.39 -84.54 81.03
C THR A 972 36.69 -84.79 81.80
N SER A 973 37.35 -85.92 81.53
CA SER A 973 38.64 -86.32 82.10
C SER A 973 39.27 -87.41 81.23
N GLY A 974 40.60 -87.49 81.17
CA GLY A 974 41.29 -88.53 80.41
C GLY A 974 42.46 -87.99 79.59
N ARG A 975 42.98 -88.80 78.66
CA ARG A 975 44.13 -88.46 77.82
C ARG A 975 43.76 -87.96 76.42
N SER A 976 42.50 -87.99 76.00
CA SER A 976 42.12 -87.45 74.70
C SER A 976 42.21 -85.92 74.71
N ARG A 977 42.70 -85.34 73.61
CA ARG A 977 42.91 -83.89 73.45
C ARG A 977 42.32 -83.42 72.13
N LYS A 978 41.70 -82.24 72.13
CA LYS A 978 41.10 -81.62 70.95
C LYS A 978 41.47 -80.14 70.87
N TRP A 979 41.63 -79.67 69.64
CA TRP A 979 41.84 -78.28 69.26
C TRP A 979 41.01 -77.94 68.02
N THR A 980 40.35 -76.78 67.99
CA THR A 980 39.45 -76.37 66.90
C THR A 980 39.69 -74.90 66.52
N TYR A 981 39.63 -74.57 65.23
CA TYR A 981 39.89 -73.24 64.69
C TYR A 981 39.05 -72.92 63.45
N SER A 982 38.49 -71.71 63.37
CA SER A 982 37.77 -71.20 62.19
C SER A 982 38.63 -70.22 61.41
N ILE A 983 38.72 -70.38 60.09
CA ILE A 983 39.56 -69.54 59.22
C ILE A 983 38.87 -68.21 58.96
N SER A 984 39.56 -67.07 59.15
CA SER A 984 39.00 -65.75 58.88
C SER A 984 38.97 -65.40 57.39
N ALA A 985 38.13 -64.44 56.99
CA ALA A 985 38.07 -63.96 55.61
C ALA A 985 39.43 -63.39 55.11
N ALA A 986 40.19 -62.72 55.98
CA ALA A 986 41.52 -62.21 55.64
C ALA A 986 42.53 -63.34 55.41
N GLU A 987 42.50 -64.39 56.23
CA GLU A 987 43.32 -65.59 56.03
C GLU A 987 42.90 -66.34 54.75
N ALA A 988 41.60 -66.45 54.48
CA ALA A 988 41.08 -67.08 53.26
C ALA A 988 41.57 -66.37 51.99
N GLN A 989 41.58 -65.04 51.97
CA GLN A 989 42.14 -64.25 50.87
C GLN A 989 43.65 -64.53 50.68
N ALA A 990 44.41 -64.54 51.77
CA ALA A 990 45.85 -64.81 51.74
C ALA A 990 46.16 -66.24 51.24
N ILE A 991 45.37 -67.23 51.64
CA ILE A 991 45.50 -68.64 51.22
C ILE A 991 45.20 -68.80 49.73
N VAL A 992 44.13 -68.16 49.22
CA VAL A 992 43.78 -68.20 47.79
C VAL A 992 44.84 -67.49 46.95
N ALA A 993 45.35 -66.35 47.42
CA ALA A 993 46.43 -65.64 46.74
C ALA A 993 47.72 -66.48 46.63
N ALA A 994 48.01 -67.30 47.65
CA ALA A 994 49.16 -68.19 47.69
C ALA A 994 48.97 -69.52 46.92
N ASN A 995 47.77 -69.82 46.41
CA ASN A 995 47.49 -71.09 45.73
C ASN A 995 47.98 -71.08 44.28
N GLN A 996 49.12 -71.71 44.00
CA GLN A 996 49.71 -71.76 42.65
C GLN A 996 50.12 -73.20 42.26
N PRO A 997 49.61 -73.75 41.15
CA PRO A 997 48.54 -73.21 40.31
C PRO A 997 47.19 -73.20 41.06
N ASN A 998 46.35 -72.18 40.81
CA ASN A 998 45.07 -72.01 41.51
C ASN A 998 44.01 -72.99 40.99
N ASP A 999 44.17 -74.27 41.31
CA ASP A 999 43.34 -75.39 40.86
C ASP A 999 42.13 -75.67 41.78
N GLY A 1000 41.91 -74.80 42.78
CA GLY A 1000 40.84 -74.91 43.76
C GLY A 1000 41.10 -75.87 44.92
N PHE A 1001 42.24 -76.58 44.96
CA PHE A 1001 42.62 -77.44 46.08
C PHE A 1001 43.56 -76.70 47.05
N ILE A 1002 43.33 -76.90 48.35
CA ILE A 1002 44.08 -76.26 49.44
C ILE A 1002 44.77 -77.33 50.27
N SER A 1003 46.06 -77.13 50.54
CA SER A 1003 46.90 -78.06 51.28
C SER A 1003 47.07 -77.62 52.73
N PHE A 1004 46.42 -78.35 53.64
CA PHE A 1004 46.58 -78.21 55.09
C PHE A 1004 47.74 -79.07 55.60
N SER A 1005 48.57 -78.50 56.48
CA SER A 1005 49.69 -79.21 57.09
C SER A 1005 49.90 -78.85 58.56
N LEU A 1006 50.30 -79.84 59.36
CA LEU A 1006 50.75 -79.63 60.74
C LEU A 1006 52.27 -79.67 60.79
N VAL A 1007 52.88 -78.52 61.11
CA VAL A 1007 54.33 -78.36 61.23
C VAL A 1007 54.71 -78.31 62.71
N CYS A 1008 55.78 -79.00 63.11
CA CYS A 1008 56.20 -79.06 64.52
C CYS A 1008 56.47 -77.66 65.08
N ALA A 1009 55.95 -77.37 66.27
CA ALA A 1009 56.12 -76.08 66.95
C ALA A 1009 57.30 -76.08 67.96
N ASP A 1010 57.72 -77.26 68.41
CA ASP A 1010 58.81 -77.45 69.38
C ASP A 1010 60.04 -78.10 68.69
N SER A 1011 61.11 -78.41 69.43
CA SER A 1011 62.36 -78.99 68.87
C SER A 1011 62.21 -80.41 68.31
N SER A 1012 61.18 -81.14 68.75
CA SER A 1012 60.80 -82.46 68.24
C SER A 1012 59.31 -82.69 68.48
N CYS A 1013 58.62 -83.24 67.50
CA CYS A 1013 57.21 -83.62 67.60
C CYS A 1013 56.98 -85.02 67.05
N HIS A 1014 55.94 -85.69 67.53
CA HIS A 1014 55.49 -86.96 66.98
C HIS A 1014 55.06 -86.79 65.52
N SER A 1015 55.35 -87.79 64.69
CA SER A 1015 54.81 -87.91 63.34
C SER A 1015 53.59 -88.85 63.34
N GLY A 1016 52.54 -88.50 62.59
CA GLY A 1016 51.47 -89.43 62.22
C GLY A 1016 50.30 -89.64 63.21
N VAL A 1017 49.95 -88.67 64.05
CA VAL A 1017 48.86 -88.85 65.05
C VAL A 1017 47.91 -87.65 65.19
N ALA A 1018 47.41 -87.15 64.06
CA ALA A 1018 46.40 -86.10 64.05
C ALA A 1018 45.12 -86.62 63.40
N TRP A 1019 44.11 -86.93 64.21
CA TRP A 1019 42.75 -87.09 63.71
C TRP A 1019 42.24 -85.69 63.32
N THR A 1020 42.06 -85.46 62.01
CA THR A 1020 41.63 -84.16 61.47
C THR A 1020 40.19 -84.23 60.99
N THR A 1021 39.39 -83.25 61.40
CA THR A 1021 38.03 -83.03 60.92
C THR A 1021 37.93 -81.63 60.33
N LEU A 1022 37.41 -81.50 59.11
CA LEU A 1022 37.08 -80.22 58.49
C LEU A 1022 35.57 -80.10 58.37
N LYS A 1023 35.03 -78.97 58.81
CA LYS A 1023 33.62 -78.62 58.66
C LYS A 1023 33.48 -77.34 57.86
N LEU A 1024 32.60 -77.34 56.87
CA LEU A 1024 32.18 -76.12 56.19
C LEU A 1024 30.80 -75.74 56.73
N ASP A 1025 30.71 -74.56 57.36
CA ASP A 1025 29.47 -74.04 57.96
C ASP A 1025 28.73 -75.07 58.84
N GLY A 1026 29.49 -75.86 59.60
CA GLY A 1026 29.01 -76.89 60.51
C GLY A 1026 28.86 -78.30 59.92
N ALA A 1027 28.88 -78.47 58.60
CA ALA A 1027 28.81 -79.78 57.93
C ALA A 1027 30.20 -80.39 57.75
N VAL A 1028 30.40 -81.64 58.17
CA VAL A 1028 31.71 -82.32 58.05
C VAL A 1028 31.98 -82.68 56.59
N ILE A 1029 33.05 -82.10 56.02
CA ILE A 1029 33.50 -82.38 54.65
C ILE A 1029 34.73 -83.29 54.61
N TYR A 1030 35.46 -83.41 55.73
CA TYR A 1030 36.56 -84.36 55.88
C TYR A 1030 36.64 -84.82 57.34
N ASN A 1031 36.91 -86.11 57.54
CA ASN A 1031 37.12 -86.70 58.86
C ASN A 1031 38.00 -87.95 58.75
N GLY A 1032 39.26 -87.87 59.15
CA GLY A 1032 40.22 -88.98 58.93
C GLY A 1032 41.61 -88.74 59.51
N CYS A 1033 42.56 -89.60 59.10
CA CYS A 1033 43.98 -89.53 59.45
C CYS A 1033 44.80 -89.08 58.25
N PRO A 1034 45.22 -87.81 58.17
CA PRO A 1034 46.10 -87.34 57.12
C PRO A 1034 47.46 -88.04 57.20
N LYS A 1035 47.98 -88.51 56.06
CA LYS A 1035 49.29 -89.15 56.01
C LYS A 1035 50.38 -88.09 56.25
N ASN A 1036 51.31 -88.37 57.16
CA ASN A 1036 52.37 -87.44 57.56
C ASN A 1036 51.87 -86.07 58.06
N ASN A 1037 50.61 -85.97 58.47
CA ASN A 1037 49.93 -84.72 58.85
C ASN A 1037 49.73 -83.70 57.70
N PHE A 1038 49.64 -84.15 56.44
CA PHE A 1038 49.30 -83.32 55.27
C PHE A 1038 47.97 -83.77 54.64
N LEU A 1039 47.11 -82.81 54.31
CA LEU A 1039 45.82 -83.00 53.64
C LEU A 1039 45.64 -81.97 52.53
N THR A 1040 45.51 -82.40 51.29
CA THR A 1040 45.12 -81.52 50.19
C THR A 1040 43.68 -81.80 49.79
N ILE A 1041 42.82 -80.78 49.87
CA ILE A 1041 41.37 -80.92 49.72
C ILE A 1041 40.78 -79.68 49.04
N ASN A 1042 39.74 -79.86 48.22
CA ASN A 1042 38.93 -78.74 47.77
C ASN A 1042 37.98 -78.30 48.90
N PRO A 1043 38.10 -77.06 49.42
CA PRO A 1043 37.38 -76.63 50.61
C PRO A 1043 35.88 -76.41 50.37
N CYS A 1044 35.44 -76.25 49.11
CA CYS A 1044 34.02 -76.11 48.78
C CYS A 1044 33.32 -77.48 48.61
N THR A 1045 34.03 -78.50 48.13
CA THR A 1045 33.42 -79.78 47.76
C THR A 1045 33.77 -80.95 48.69
N GLY A 1046 34.84 -80.83 49.48
CA GLY A 1046 35.35 -81.91 50.33
C GLY A 1046 36.16 -82.97 49.57
N GLU A 1047 36.41 -82.79 48.27
CA GLU A 1047 37.18 -83.74 47.46
C GLU A 1047 38.67 -83.73 47.86
N ILE A 1048 39.22 -84.90 48.20
CA ILE A 1048 40.62 -85.06 48.62
C ILE A 1048 41.48 -85.37 47.40
N LYS A 1049 42.58 -84.63 47.25
CA LYS A 1049 43.62 -84.91 46.27
C LYS A 1049 44.53 -86.02 46.82
N LYS A 1050 44.45 -87.22 46.25
CA LYS A 1050 45.19 -88.41 46.69
C LYS A 1050 46.69 -88.32 46.42
#